data_AF-A0A3D4PM34-F1
#
_entry.id   AF-A0A3D4PM34-F1
#
_cell.length_a   1.000
_cell.length_b   1.000
_cell.length_c   1.000
_cell.angle_alpha   90.00
_cell.angle_beta   90.00
_cell.angle_gamma   90.00
#
_symmetry.space_group_name_H-M   'P 1'
#
loop_
_entity.id
_entity.type
_entity.pdbx_description
1 polymer ?
#
loop_
_entity_poly.entity_id
_entity_poly.type
_entity_poly.pdbx_seq_one_letter_code
_entity_poly.pdbx_strand_id
1 'polypeptide(L)'
;YSNDELFHETVRWARMLLDTYQFETVSIMPPDGYTSICQCEKCKGKDSPERNERGLLSDHVWDFVNRVAKEIAKTHPRAKVLNCAYGVYTLPPLKIEKLEPNVQVCIVGGRRPVNKSGVKGEGESSPDVLRAAWQKKTDNQLLNFENYPFTDRGWYLPSYSAHAIGESVNATKGSSAGEDIWLSAAQNFATRNIGFNHFMVYFTARMYWGGKDTDVDTMLREYCHLFYGPAEQEMLAFFTYCEANWNAMEEDKAKADEALALFEKAKSKTDAASVYGKRIDLIDDYLNGLRMKSEQLGQKRGPVPRVRLVGDAYDIVIDGKLDEEYWQTCPVAATGKFRELQTGRTPTFGTSFKSGWQGGNLYFAFRCDELPNEKPVSASTRDDDQAIWHGDLIEIELATETHSYYQIAISPAGHIVDLDRGTAKGQWFGWDSKAEVATHIADDHWTVEIRFPVTADENDPLNQIIGRHPTQSLPWHINLCRQRIRENGQELSALSPTGTTGFHEPMKFAHFYDGRSHQFDFDSEVTDFAIGFSNAAKQRKADVFLALAEREKITDLQKSAALEQAAMLDKASADAIIQRIPVESVKKTAQMQSLLAHGKAPEVISQFANEELTQWPFWKRGDGYHLRGRAYNITKEGAKAEADLSKALAWISEPRRRDSILLTLALNRQYNLSDEDGALEAFNAIVAGREQIGSADEYAALQGIARVQTRRGEYDEALTTLNRANLDKLQGTWRENILKSIEDVKEAKRVSVN
;
A
#
# COMPACT_ATOMS: atom_id res chain seq x y z
N TYR A 1 -18.40 31.16 -4.17
CA TYR A 1 -19.21 32.01 -5.08
C TYR A 1 -19.96 33.16 -4.40
N SER A 2 -19.51 33.62 -3.23
CA SER A 2 -20.09 34.79 -2.52
C SER A 2 -19.32 36.09 -2.73
N ASN A 3 -18.29 36.08 -3.55
CA ASN A 3 -17.46 37.25 -3.81
C ASN A 3 -17.98 37.99 -5.04
N ASP A 4 -18.22 39.30 -4.92
CA ASP A 4 -18.80 40.13 -5.98
C ASP A 4 -17.83 40.41 -7.12
N GLU A 5 -16.53 40.50 -6.84
CA GLU A 5 -15.50 40.64 -7.87
C GLU A 5 -15.43 39.39 -8.75
N LEU A 6 -15.45 38.19 -8.15
CA LEU A 6 -15.54 36.94 -8.90
C LEU A 6 -16.79 36.91 -9.78
N PHE A 7 -17.95 37.33 -9.25
CA PHE A 7 -19.18 37.43 -10.02
C PHE A 7 -19.02 38.35 -11.25
N HIS A 8 -18.48 39.55 -11.06
CA HIS A 8 -18.28 40.51 -12.15
C HIS A 8 -17.25 40.03 -13.18
N GLU A 9 -16.17 39.39 -12.75
CA GLU A 9 -15.17 38.80 -13.65
C GLU A 9 -15.74 37.62 -14.44
N THR A 10 -16.53 36.73 -13.81
CA THR A 10 -17.23 35.64 -14.51
C THR A 10 -18.19 36.18 -15.58
N VAL A 11 -18.96 37.22 -15.26
CA VAL A 11 -19.86 37.87 -16.23
C VAL A 11 -19.06 38.49 -17.38
N ARG A 12 -17.97 39.20 -17.09
CA ARG A 12 -17.12 39.82 -18.12
C ARG A 12 -16.51 38.77 -19.05
N TRP A 13 -15.98 37.69 -18.46
CA TRP A 13 -15.42 36.56 -19.20
C TRP A 13 -16.46 35.87 -20.09
N ALA A 14 -17.65 35.62 -19.56
CA ALA A 14 -18.74 35.00 -20.31
C ALA A 14 -19.20 35.87 -21.48
N ARG A 15 -19.35 37.19 -21.29
CA ARG A 15 -19.65 38.13 -22.39
C ARG A 15 -18.57 38.10 -23.46
N MET A 16 -17.29 38.17 -23.07
CA MET A 16 -16.18 38.10 -24.00
C MET A 16 -16.20 36.82 -24.86
N LEU A 17 -16.47 35.66 -24.26
CA LEU A 17 -16.58 34.41 -25.01
C LEU A 17 -17.73 34.44 -26.03
N LEU A 18 -18.90 34.93 -25.60
CA LEU A 18 -20.08 35.05 -26.47
C LEU A 18 -19.82 36.01 -27.64
N ASP A 19 -19.18 37.14 -27.39
CA ASP A 19 -18.83 38.15 -28.41
C ASP A 19 -17.77 37.63 -29.39
N THR A 20 -16.78 36.89 -28.89
CA THR A 20 -15.62 36.46 -29.68
C THR A 20 -15.94 35.24 -30.54
N TYR A 21 -16.57 34.23 -29.96
CA TYR A 21 -16.77 32.92 -30.61
C TYR A 21 -18.20 32.71 -31.12
N GLN A 22 -19.12 33.65 -30.86
CA GLN A 22 -20.53 33.55 -31.25
C GLN A 22 -21.22 32.27 -30.77
N PHE A 23 -20.82 31.76 -29.61
CA PHE A 23 -21.46 30.60 -29.01
C PHE A 23 -22.90 30.90 -28.58
N GLU A 24 -23.79 29.92 -28.74
CA GLU A 24 -25.16 30.02 -28.23
C GLU A 24 -25.24 29.74 -26.72
N THR A 25 -24.23 29.09 -26.17
CA THR A 25 -24.17 28.66 -24.77
C THR A 25 -22.77 28.86 -24.21
N VAL A 26 -22.66 29.39 -22.99
CA VAL A 26 -21.39 29.53 -22.25
C VAL A 26 -21.46 28.77 -20.92
N SER A 27 -20.45 27.95 -20.62
CA SER A 27 -20.38 27.21 -19.35
C SER A 27 -19.79 28.07 -18.25
N ILE A 28 -20.38 28.04 -17.06
CA ILE A 28 -19.85 28.65 -15.83
C ILE A 28 -19.69 27.63 -14.72
N MET A 29 -19.46 26.38 -15.12
CA MET A 29 -19.28 25.25 -14.22
C MET A 29 -18.11 25.49 -13.25
N PRO A 30 -18.24 25.09 -11.96
CA PRO A 30 -17.09 25.05 -11.06
C PRO A 30 -15.94 24.17 -11.60
N PRO A 31 -14.69 24.39 -11.14
CA PRO A 31 -13.59 23.48 -11.43
C PRO A 31 -13.94 22.04 -11.02
N ASP A 32 -13.38 21.06 -11.72
CA ASP A 32 -13.48 19.66 -11.31
C ASP A 32 -12.87 19.49 -9.90
N GLY A 33 -13.45 18.59 -9.10
CA GLY A 33 -13.05 18.38 -7.71
C GLY A 33 -13.55 19.44 -6.71
N TYR A 34 -14.47 20.34 -7.10
CA TYR A 34 -15.13 21.26 -6.15
C TYR A 34 -16.00 20.49 -5.14
N THR A 35 -15.41 20.15 -3.99
CA THR A 35 -16.00 19.28 -2.95
C THR A 35 -16.30 19.99 -1.63
N SER A 36 -15.78 21.21 -1.45
CA SER A 36 -15.93 21.96 -0.20
C SER A 36 -16.20 23.44 -0.46
N ILE A 37 -16.96 24.05 0.44
CA ILE A 37 -17.21 25.49 0.41
C ILE A 37 -16.03 26.25 1.01
N CYS A 38 -15.71 27.41 0.42
CA CYS A 38 -14.77 28.36 1.00
C CYS A 38 -15.17 28.73 2.43
N GLN A 39 -14.21 28.76 3.36
CA GLN A 39 -14.45 29.00 4.78
C GLN A 39 -14.45 30.49 5.18
N CYS A 40 -14.47 31.41 4.21
CA CYS A 40 -14.50 32.85 4.51
C CYS A 40 -15.88 33.29 5.03
N GLU A 41 -15.92 34.44 5.72
CA GLU A 41 -17.16 34.98 6.32
C GLU A 41 -18.30 35.17 5.32
N LYS A 42 -17.99 35.47 4.04
CA LYS A 42 -19.03 35.60 3.00
C LYS A 42 -19.67 34.26 2.59
N CYS A 43 -19.02 33.14 2.88
CA CYS A 43 -19.42 31.80 2.46
C CYS A 43 -19.92 30.93 3.63
N LYS A 44 -19.57 31.29 4.86
CA LYS A 44 -20.01 30.62 6.09
C LYS A 44 -21.54 30.48 6.13
N GLY A 45 -22.02 29.25 6.34
CA GLY A 45 -23.45 28.92 6.47
C GLY A 45 -24.26 29.02 5.17
N LYS A 46 -23.59 29.07 4.00
CA LYS A 46 -24.27 29.04 2.69
C LYS A 46 -24.35 27.64 2.07
N ASP A 47 -23.81 26.64 2.74
CA ASP A 47 -24.12 25.24 2.50
C ASP A 47 -25.55 24.90 2.95
N SER A 48 -26.00 23.71 2.55
CA SER A 48 -27.32 23.16 2.87
C SER A 48 -27.11 21.89 3.69
N PRO A 49 -26.74 21.98 4.99
CA PRO A 49 -26.39 20.84 5.83
C PRO A 49 -27.55 19.85 6.04
N GLU A 50 -28.78 20.26 5.75
CA GLU A 50 -29.97 19.41 5.70
C GLU A 50 -30.00 18.44 4.51
N ARG A 51 -29.12 18.63 3.51
CA ARG A 51 -29.01 17.76 2.33
C ARG A 51 -27.91 16.72 2.53
N ASN A 52 -28.02 15.63 1.77
CA ASN A 52 -26.91 14.67 1.62
C ASN A 52 -25.72 15.29 0.87
N GLU A 53 -24.62 14.53 0.78
CA GLU A 53 -23.38 14.97 0.13
C GLU A 53 -23.57 15.55 -1.28
N ARG A 54 -24.58 15.08 -2.05
CA ARG A 54 -24.82 15.48 -3.44
C ARG A 54 -25.65 16.75 -3.59
N GLY A 55 -26.27 17.22 -2.50
CA GLY A 55 -27.03 18.46 -2.45
C GLY A 55 -26.43 19.53 -1.56
N LEU A 56 -25.33 19.21 -0.85
CA LEU A 56 -24.74 20.04 0.20
C LEU A 56 -24.42 21.47 -0.28
N LEU A 57 -23.98 21.66 -1.52
CA LEU A 57 -23.66 22.98 -2.09
C LEU A 57 -24.61 23.40 -3.21
N SER A 58 -25.75 22.72 -3.39
CA SER A 58 -26.67 23.00 -4.49
C SER A 58 -27.21 24.43 -4.44
N ASP A 59 -27.69 24.90 -3.28
CA ASP A 59 -28.20 26.28 -3.18
C ASP A 59 -27.10 27.30 -3.46
N HIS A 60 -25.88 27.06 -2.95
CA HIS A 60 -24.75 27.97 -3.13
C HIS A 60 -24.31 28.11 -4.59
N VAL A 61 -24.15 26.97 -5.29
CA VAL A 61 -23.65 26.94 -6.66
C VAL A 61 -24.72 27.43 -7.62
N TRP A 62 -25.94 26.92 -7.51
CA TRP A 62 -27.00 27.27 -8.44
C TRP A 62 -27.51 28.70 -8.27
N ASP A 63 -27.43 29.30 -7.07
CA ASP A 63 -27.69 30.74 -6.89
C ASP A 63 -26.72 31.60 -7.70
N PHE A 64 -25.42 31.28 -7.64
CA PHE A 64 -24.42 32.01 -8.41
C PHE A 64 -24.66 31.90 -9.91
N VAL A 65 -24.94 30.67 -10.39
CA VAL A 65 -25.27 30.41 -11.78
C VAL A 65 -26.47 31.23 -12.22
N ASN A 66 -27.52 31.26 -11.40
CA ASN A 66 -28.75 31.99 -11.68
C ASN A 66 -28.52 33.50 -11.75
N ARG A 67 -27.71 34.06 -10.83
CA ARG A 67 -27.33 35.48 -10.86
C ARG A 67 -26.53 35.84 -12.10
N VAL A 68 -25.59 34.98 -12.51
CA VAL A 68 -24.79 35.21 -13.73
C VAL A 68 -25.70 35.17 -14.96
N ALA A 69 -26.58 34.17 -15.05
CA ALA A 69 -27.51 34.02 -16.17
C ALA A 69 -28.41 35.25 -16.34
N LYS A 70 -28.95 35.76 -15.23
CA LYS A 70 -29.74 37.01 -15.20
C LYS A 70 -28.96 38.22 -15.72
N GLU A 71 -27.70 38.32 -15.36
CA GLU A 71 -26.85 39.45 -15.76
C GLU A 71 -26.42 39.35 -17.23
N ILE A 72 -26.15 38.13 -17.72
CA ILE A 72 -25.85 37.88 -19.13
C ILE A 72 -27.04 38.19 -20.03
N ALA A 73 -28.26 37.85 -19.61
CA ALA A 73 -29.48 38.09 -20.38
C ALA A 73 -29.71 39.56 -20.75
N LYS A 74 -29.17 40.51 -19.96
CA LYS A 74 -29.28 41.95 -20.23
C LYS A 74 -28.59 42.39 -21.52
N THR A 75 -27.49 41.72 -21.90
CA THR A 75 -26.71 42.05 -23.09
C THR A 75 -26.80 40.97 -24.17
N HIS A 76 -27.00 39.71 -23.75
CA HIS A 76 -27.08 38.54 -24.62
C HIS A 76 -28.37 37.75 -24.34
N PRO A 77 -29.56 38.29 -24.67
CA PRO A 77 -30.85 37.68 -24.30
C PRO A 77 -31.11 36.32 -24.95
N ARG A 78 -30.38 35.98 -26.03
CA ARG A 78 -30.46 34.68 -26.70
C ARG A 78 -29.43 33.67 -26.19
N ALA A 79 -28.43 34.09 -25.43
CA ALA A 79 -27.37 33.21 -24.95
C ALA A 79 -27.83 32.42 -23.72
N LYS A 80 -27.49 31.13 -23.70
CA LYS A 80 -27.69 30.26 -22.54
C LYS A 80 -26.45 30.23 -21.65
N VAL A 81 -26.68 30.06 -20.36
CA VAL A 81 -25.64 29.85 -19.34
C VAL A 81 -25.74 28.41 -18.85
N LEU A 82 -24.74 27.61 -19.17
CA LEU A 82 -24.69 26.19 -18.83
C LEU A 82 -23.98 25.97 -17.50
N ASN A 83 -24.56 25.08 -16.69
CA ASN A 83 -23.88 24.50 -15.55
C ASN A 83 -24.21 23.00 -15.44
N CYS A 84 -23.22 22.21 -15.03
CA CYS A 84 -23.43 20.80 -14.75
C CYS A 84 -23.99 20.61 -13.34
N ALA A 85 -24.98 19.72 -13.18
CA ALA A 85 -25.37 19.14 -11.91
C ALA A 85 -24.40 18.00 -11.59
N TYR A 86 -23.39 18.29 -10.76
CA TYR A 86 -22.26 17.39 -10.52
C TYR A 86 -21.75 17.45 -9.08
N GLY A 87 -21.15 16.36 -8.61
CA GLY A 87 -20.55 16.27 -7.28
C GLY A 87 -21.51 16.70 -6.17
N VAL A 88 -21.04 17.66 -5.35
CA VAL A 88 -21.76 18.16 -4.16
C VAL A 88 -22.91 19.14 -4.47
N TYR A 89 -23.15 19.46 -5.73
CA TYR A 89 -24.23 20.33 -6.22
C TYR A 89 -25.06 19.64 -7.33
N THR A 90 -25.14 18.31 -7.28
CA THR A 90 -25.95 17.50 -8.22
C THR A 90 -27.44 17.74 -8.01
N LEU A 91 -27.91 17.74 -6.76
CA LEU A 91 -29.35 17.81 -6.52
C LEU A 91 -29.88 19.21 -6.84
N PRO A 92 -31.16 19.36 -7.24
CA PRO A 92 -31.74 20.67 -7.44
C PRO A 92 -31.68 21.54 -6.16
N PRO A 93 -31.47 22.86 -6.29
CA PRO A 93 -31.50 23.79 -5.17
C PRO A 93 -32.89 23.82 -4.51
N LEU A 94 -32.92 23.95 -3.19
CA LEU A 94 -34.16 24.10 -2.41
C LEU A 94 -34.67 25.55 -2.48
N LYS A 95 -33.76 26.53 -2.43
CA LYS A 95 -34.07 27.95 -2.26
C LYS A 95 -34.42 28.67 -3.58
N ILE A 96 -34.33 27.98 -4.71
CA ILE A 96 -34.65 28.52 -6.04
C ILE A 96 -35.86 27.76 -6.57
N GLU A 97 -37.01 28.40 -6.66
CA GLU A 97 -38.24 27.76 -7.16
C GLU A 97 -38.14 27.41 -8.65
N LYS A 98 -37.74 28.38 -9.47
CA LYS A 98 -37.48 28.24 -10.92
C LYS A 98 -36.19 28.97 -11.28
N LEU A 99 -35.37 28.38 -12.15
CA LEU A 99 -34.16 29.01 -12.68
C LEU A 99 -34.52 30.09 -13.70
N GLU A 100 -33.60 31.04 -13.92
CA GLU A 100 -33.71 32.03 -14.99
C GLU A 100 -33.85 31.32 -16.35
N PRO A 101 -34.68 31.83 -17.29
CA PRO A 101 -35.04 31.12 -18.51
C PRO A 101 -33.87 30.75 -19.43
N ASN A 102 -32.73 31.42 -19.30
CA ASN A 102 -31.52 31.14 -20.06
C ASN A 102 -30.54 30.21 -19.34
N VAL A 103 -30.90 29.61 -18.19
CA VAL A 103 -30.06 28.58 -17.55
C VAL A 103 -30.26 27.23 -18.22
N GLN A 104 -29.17 26.66 -18.72
CA GLN A 104 -29.11 25.32 -19.30
C GLN A 104 -28.52 24.34 -18.28
N VAL A 105 -29.31 23.34 -17.90
CA VAL A 105 -28.88 22.31 -16.94
C VAL A 105 -28.32 21.12 -17.71
N CYS A 106 -27.11 20.69 -17.37
CA CYS A 106 -26.52 19.43 -17.82
C CYS A 106 -26.36 18.47 -16.62
N ILE A 107 -26.93 17.27 -16.65
CA ILE A 107 -26.89 16.35 -15.51
C ILE A 107 -25.76 15.34 -15.69
N VAL A 108 -24.78 15.35 -14.79
CA VAL A 108 -23.70 14.36 -14.80
C VAL A 108 -24.18 13.06 -14.14
N GLY A 109 -24.27 12.00 -14.95
CA GLY A 109 -24.93 10.77 -14.56
C GLY A 109 -26.45 10.92 -14.53
N GLY A 110 -27.01 11.62 -15.52
CA GLY A 110 -28.46 11.76 -15.72
C GLY A 110 -29.12 10.49 -16.26
N ARG A 111 -28.34 9.55 -16.81
CA ARG A 111 -28.75 8.23 -17.31
C ARG A 111 -28.13 7.06 -16.54
N ARG A 112 -26.81 7.11 -16.29
CA ARG A 112 -26.01 6.06 -15.63
C ARG A 112 -26.27 4.65 -16.19
N PRO A 113 -25.95 4.37 -17.46
CA PRO A 113 -26.17 3.04 -18.04
C PRO A 113 -25.36 1.93 -17.35
N VAL A 114 -24.18 2.24 -16.80
CA VAL A 114 -23.26 1.23 -16.22
C VAL A 114 -23.16 1.35 -14.68
N ASN A 115 -23.02 2.57 -14.13
CA ASN A 115 -22.72 2.78 -12.72
C ASN A 115 -23.93 3.31 -11.92
N LYS A 116 -24.82 2.40 -11.51
CA LYS A 116 -26.04 2.68 -10.71
C LYS A 116 -25.94 2.28 -9.23
N SER A 117 -24.78 1.86 -8.71
CA SER A 117 -24.71 1.35 -7.32
C SER A 117 -24.71 2.48 -6.27
N GLY A 118 -25.28 2.16 -5.10
CA GLY A 118 -25.29 3.02 -3.91
C GLY A 118 -25.97 4.38 -4.11
N VAL A 119 -25.43 5.40 -3.46
CA VAL A 119 -25.96 6.79 -3.44
C VAL A 119 -26.09 7.44 -4.82
N LYS A 120 -25.52 6.85 -5.88
CA LYS A 120 -25.57 7.35 -7.26
C LYS A 120 -26.79 6.85 -8.04
N GLY A 121 -27.41 5.73 -7.64
CA GLY A 121 -28.57 5.16 -8.33
C GLY A 121 -29.84 5.05 -7.49
N GLU A 122 -29.80 5.46 -6.22
CA GLU A 122 -30.93 5.34 -5.28
C GLU A 122 -31.53 6.70 -4.89
N GLY A 123 -32.80 6.68 -4.47
CA GLY A 123 -33.51 7.85 -3.92
C GLY A 123 -33.55 9.06 -4.87
N GLU A 124 -33.35 10.26 -4.31
CA GLU A 124 -33.32 11.53 -5.06
C GLU A 124 -32.20 11.61 -6.12
N SER A 125 -31.20 10.74 -6.00
CA SER A 125 -30.06 10.68 -6.90
C SER A 125 -30.23 9.69 -8.05
N SER A 126 -31.27 8.85 -7.99
CA SER A 126 -31.59 7.93 -9.08
C SER A 126 -31.85 8.71 -10.37
N PRO A 127 -31.38 8.22 -11.54
CA PRO A 127 -31.45 8.97 -12.80
C PRO A 127 -32.84 9.56 -13.10
N ASP A 128 -33.89 8.75 -12.98
CA ASP A 128 -35.25 9.17 -13.37
C ASP A 128 -35.83 10.21 -12.41
N VAL A 129 -35.64 10.02 -11.10
CA VAL A 129 -36.07 10.99 -10.08
C VAL A 129 -35.30 12.29 -10.21
N LEU A 130 -33.98 12.22 -10.45
CA LEU A 130 -33.12 13.38 -10.62
C LEU A 130 -33.52 14.20 -11.84
N ARG A 131 -33.74 13.56 -13.00
CA ARG A 131 -34.21 14.24 -14.22
C ARG A 131 -35.58 14.89 -13.98
N ALA A 132 -36.53 14.18 -13.38
CA ALA A 132 -37.85 14.72 -13.08
C ALA A 132 -37.80 15.90 -12.09
N ALA A 133 -36.90 15.87 -11.11
CA ALA A 133 -36.71 16.97 -10.17
C ALA A 133 -36.10 18.21 -10.84
N TRP A 134 -35.14 18.03 -11.75
CA TRP A 134 -34.56 19.11 -12.53
C TRP A 134 -35.54 19.72 -13.53
N GLN A 135 -36.39 18.92 -14.18
CA GLN A 135 -37.45 19.41 -15.07
C GLN A 135 -38.43 20.36 -14.38
N LYS A 136 -38.64 20.22 -13.06
CA LYS A 136 -39.48 21.17 -12.30
C LYS A 136 -38.81 22.55 -12.19
N LYS A 137 -37.47 22.62 -12.21
CA LYS A 137 -36.70 23.87 -12.01
C LYS A 137 -36.45 24.66 -13.29
N THR A 138 -36.64 24.09 -14.48
CA THR A 138 -36.35 24.77 -15.75
C THR A 138 -37.40 24.44 -16.81
N ASP A 139 -37.61 25.32 -17.77
CA ASP A 139 -38.43 25.06 -18.96
C ASP A 139 -37.57 24.64 -20.17
N ASN A 140 -36.24 24.73 -20.03
CA ASN A 140 -35.31 24.22 -21.04
C ASN A 140 -35.28 22.69 -21.01
N GLN A 141 -35.09 22.08 -22.18
CA GLN A 141 -34.70 20.67 -22.26
C GLN A 141 -33.40 20.45 -21.49
N LEU A 142 -33.28 19.30 -20.83
CA LEU A 142 -32.07 18.95 -20.08
C LEU A 142 -30.95 18.48 -21.03
N LEU A 143 -29.70 18.60 -20.61
CA LEU A 143 -28.58 17.88 -21.21
C LEU A 143 -28.14 16.76 -20.25
N ASN A 144 -27.54 15.71 -20.78
CA ASN A 144 -26.87 14.70 -19.97
C ASN A 144 -25.36 14.73 -20.21
N PHE A 145 -24.60 14.29 -19.21
CA PHE A 145 -23.19 14.01 -19.34
C PHE A 145 -22.95 12.64 -18.72
N GLU A 146 -22.47 11.67 -19.49
CA GLU A 146 -22.11 10.35 -18.97
C GLU A 146 -20.60 10.11 -18.98
N ASN A 147 -20.09 9.59 -17.86
CA ASN A 147 -18.74 9.05 -17.77
C ASN A 147 -18.80 7.54 -18.02
N TYR A 148 -18.32 7.12 -19.18
CA TYR A 148 -18.08 5.73 -19.48
C TYR A 148 -16.77 5.24 -18.83
N PRO A 149 -16.59 3.92 -18.68
CA PRO A 149 -15.39 3.38 -18.07
C PRO A 149 -14.11 3.80 -18.79
N PHE A 150 -13.11 4.25 -18.02
CA PHE A 150 -11.88 4.82 -18.54
C PHE A 150 -10.80 3.74 -18.69
N THR A 151 -10.68 3.18 -19.90
CA THR A 151 -9.65 2.19 -20.27
C THR A 151 -8.21 2.71 -20.14
N ASP A 152 -7.97 4.01 -20.29
CA ASP A 152 -6.68 4.66 -20.02
C ASP A 152 -6.34 4.77 -18.52
N ARG A 153 -7.36 4.59 -17.66
CA ARG A 153 -7.22 4.49 -16.20
C ARG A 153 -7.32 3.05 -15.70
N GLY A 154 -7.05 2.08 -16.58
CA GLY A 154 -6.94 0.67 -16.22
C GLY A 154 -8.25 -0.12 -16.22
N TRP A 155 -9.36 0.43 -16.74
CA TRP A 155 -10.59 -0.36 -16.88
C TRP A 155 -10.41 -1.49 -17.90
N TYR A 156 -10.69 -2.73 -17.48
CA TYR A 156 -10.53 -3.93 -18.31
C TYR A 156 -11.76 -4.85 -18.33
N LEU A 157 -12.76 -4.63 -17.47
CA LEU A 157 -13.95 -5.48 -17.42
C LEU A 157 -14.80 -5.28 -18.70
N PRO A 158 -15.31 -6.35 -19.33
CA PRO A 158 -16.08 -6.25 -20.57
C PRO A 158 -17.51 -5.79 -20.30
N SER A 159 -17.71 -4.56 -19.81
CA SER A 159 -19.04 -3.99 -19.54
C SER A 159 -19.73 -3.50 -20.82
N TYR A 160 -19.97 -4.40 -21.77
CA TYR A 160 -20.66 -4.15 -23.04
C TYR A 160 -22.16 -4.00 -22.80
N SER A 161 -22.62 -2.80 -22.44
CA SER A 161 -23.99 -2.57 -21.96
C SER A 161 -24.93 -1.96 -23.00
N ALA A 162 -25.20 -2.67 -24.10
CA ALA A 162 -26.03 -2.15 -25.20
C ALA A 162 -27.45 -1.81 -24.72
N HIS A 163 -28.11 -2.74 -24.01
CA HIS A 163 -29.47 -2.56 -23.55
C HIS A 163 -29.57 -1.41 -22.54
N ALA A 164 -28.67 -1.38 -21.56
CA ALA A 164 -28.67 -0.30 -20.57
C ALA A 164 -28.40 1.09 -21.20
N ILE A 165 -27.54 1.17 -22.23
CA ILE A 165 -27.34 2.41 -23.01
C ILE A 165 -28.63 2.75 -23.76
N GLY A 166 -29.21 1.81 -24.50
CA GLY A 166 -30.41 2.05 -25.31
C GLY A 166 -31.62 2.47 -24.49
N GLU A 167 -31.97 1.71 -23.46
CA GLU A 167 -33.08 2.01 -22.57
C GLU A 167 -32.92 3.39 -21.91
N SER A 168 -31.70 3.69 -21.43
CA SER A 168 -31.47 4.96 -20.75
C SER A 168 -31.48 6.17 -21.69
N VAL A 169 -31.06 6.03 -22.95
CA VAL A 169 -31.22 7.10 -23.96
C VAL A 169 -32.70 7.28 -24.32
N ASN A 170 -33.43 6.18 -24.57
CA ASN A 170 -34.88 6.23 -24.85
C ASN A 170 -35.64 6.94 -23.73
N ALA A 171 -35.30 6.68 -22.46
CA ALA A 171 -35.90 7.31 -21.29
C ALA A 171 -35.68 8.84 -21.20
N THR A 172 -34.81 9.42 -22.04
CA THR A 172 -34.58 10.87 -22.10
C THR A 172 -35.27 11.54 -23.28
N LYS A 173 -35.73 10.78 -24.29
CA LYS A 173 -36.26 11.33 -25.54
C LYS A 173 -37.49 12.21 -25.31
N GLY A 174 -37.44 13.42 -25.87
CA GLY A 174 -38.47 14.45 -25.70
C GLY A 174 -38.23 15.41 -24.52
N SER A 175 -37.41 15.02 -23.54
CA SER A 175 -37.02 15.87 -22.40
C SER A 175 -35.57 16.36 -22.44
N SER A 176 -34.74 15.68 -23.24
CA SER A 176 -33.32 15.99 -23.41
C SER A 176 -33.05 16.67 -24.75
N ALA A 177 -32.12 17.63 -24.75
CA ALA A 177 -31.57 18.27 -25.95
C ALA A 177 -30.35 17.54 -26.53
N GLY A 178 -29.85 16.51 -25.84
CA GLY A 178 -28.64 15.80 -26.24
C GLY A 178 -27.80 15.36 -25.04
N GLU A 179 -26.59 14.91 -25.32
CA GLU A 179 -25.62 14.59 -24.29
C GLU A 179 -24.17 14.78 -24.71
N ASP A 180 -23.33 14.86 -23.69
CA ASP A 180 -21.89 14.64 -23.77
C ASP A 180 -21.55 13.25 -23.21
N ILE A 181 -20.56 12.58 -23.80
CA ILE A 181 -20.01 11.33 -23.26
C ILE A 181 -18.52 11.47 -23.11
N TRP A 182 -18.02 11.10 -21.92
CA TRP A 182 -16.61 11.07 -21.64
C TRP A 182 -16.14 9.64 -21.48
N LEU A 183 -15.12 9.29 -22.26
CA LEU A 183 -14.43 8.00 -22.27
C LEU A 183 -12.96 8.24 -22.63
N SER A 184 -12.15 7.18 -22.60
CA SER A 184 -10.74 7.25 -23.02
C SER A 184 -10.62 7.45 -24.54
N ALA A 185 -10.49 8.71 -24.98
CA ALA A 185 -10.35 9.08 -26.39
C ALA A 185 -9.05 9.87 -26.62
N ALA A 186 -7.91 9.20 -26.52
CA ALA A 186 -6.59 9.80 -26.79
C ALA A 186 -6.35 10.01 -28.30
N GLN A 187 -5.28 10.71 -28.68
CA GLN A 187 -4.95 10.96 -30.11
C GLN A 187 -4.83 9.67 -30.94
N ASN A 188 -4.50 8.54 -30.31
CA ASN A 188 -4.44 7.21 -30.91
C ASN A 188 -5.72 6.38 -30.70
N PHE A 189 -6.88 7.01 -30.53
CA PHE A 189 -8.17 6.33 -30.32
C PHE A 189 -8.50 5.28 -31.38
N ALA A 190 -8.05 5.49 -32.62
CA ALA A 190 -8.27 4.55 -33.73
C ALA A 190 -7.58 3.19 -33.54
N THR A 191 -6.58 3.10 -32.65
CA THR A 191 -5.75 1.90 -32.47
C THR A 191 -5.65 1.44 -31.02
N ARG A 192 -5.83 2.33 -30.03
CA ARG A 192 -5.69 1.97 -28.60
C ARG A 192 -7.05 1.75 -27.93
N ASN A 193 -7.22 0.58 -27.30
CA ASN A 193 -8.41 0.18 -26.52
C ASN A 193 -9.74 0.29 -27.30
N ILE A 194 -9.67 0.33 -28.64
CA ILE A 194 -10.85 0.57 -29.47
C ILE A 194 -11.85 -0.58 -29.36
N GLY A 195 -11.41 -1.82 -29.12
CA GLY A 195 -12.29 -3.00 -28.96
C GLY A 195 -13.42 -2.83 -27.95
N PHE A 196 -13.21 -2.04 -26.90
CA PHE A 196 -14.24 -1.68 -25.93
C PHE A 196 -14.91 -0.33 -26.22
N ASN A 197 -14.10 0.71 -26.43
CA ASN A 197 -14.60 2.09 -26.47
C ASN A 197 -15.57 2.37 -27.62
N HIS A 198 -15.36 1.79 -28.80
CA HIS A 198 -16.21 2.03 -29.96
C HIS A 198 -17.67 1.57 -29.75
N PHE A 199 -17.86 0.51 -28.97
CA PHE A 199 -19.18 -0.07 -28.69
C PHE A 199 -20.09 0.97 -28.02
N MET A 200 -19.58 1.62 -26.97
CA MET A 200 -20.35 2.63 -26.23
C MET A 200 -20.70 3.84 -27.08
N VAL A 201 -19.76 4.29 -27.92
CA VAL A 201 -19.98 5.40 -28.86
C VAL A 201 -21.05 5.02 -29.89
N TYR A 202 -20.96 3.82 -30.48
CA TYR A 202 -21.90 3.36 -31.49
C TYR A 202 -23.34 3.32 -30.97
N PHE A 203 -23.58 2.62 -29.85
CA PHE A 203 -24.94 2.49 -29.30
C PHE A 203 -25.47 3.83 -28.81
N THR A 204 -24.64 4.66 -28.20
CA THR A 204 -25.05 6.01 -27.80
C THR A 204 -25.51 6.84 -29.02
N ALA A 205 -24.67 6.95 -30.04
CA ALA A 205 -24.96 7.76 -31.22
C ALA A 205 -26.17 7.23 -32.01
N ARG A 206 -26.24 5.91 -32.24
CA ARG A 206 -27.35 5.29 -32.97
C ARG A 206 -28.68 5.45 -32.23
N MET A 207 -28.68 5.39 -30.90
CA MET A 207 -29.90 5.56 -30.10
C MET A 207 -30.41 7.00 -30.13
N TYR A 208 -29.52 8.02 -30.17
CA TYR A 208 -29.92 9.41 -30.38
C TYR A 208 -30.43 9.69 -31.79
N TRP A 209 -29.84 9.05 -32.81
CA TRP A 209 -30.30 9.18 -34.19
C TRP A 209 -31.64 8.49 -34.43
N GLY A 210 -31.88 7.37 -33.74
CA GLY A 210 -33.11 6.59 -33.86
C GLY A 210 -34.34 7.27 -33.26
N GLY A 211 -35.52 6.94 -33.80
CA GLY A 211 -36.82 7.45 -33.32
C GLY A 211 -37.14 7.08 -31.86
N LYS A 212 -38.25 7.58 -31.31
CA LYS A 212 -38.63 7.46 -29.88
C LYS A 212 -38.55 6.04 -29.32
N ASP A 213 -38.91 5.05 -30.11
CA ASP A 213 -39.03 3.65 -29.68
C ASP A 213 -38.03 2.77 -30.42
N THR A 214 -36.79 3.25 -30.58
CA THR A 214 -35.73 2.48 -31.23
C THR A 214 -35.46 1.21 -30.43
N ASP A 215 -35.60 0.07 -31.11
CA ASP A 215 -35.39 -1.26 -30.54
C ASP A 215 -33.90 -1.61 -30.48
N VAL A 216 -33.37 -1.70 -29.26
CA VAL A 216 -31.96 -1.98 -29.00
C VAL A 216 -31.59 -3.43 -29.32
N ASP A 217 -32.51 -4.38 -29.20
CA ASP A 217 -32.27 -5.79 -29.54
C ASP A 217 -32.03 -5.93 -31.05
N THR A 218 -32.90 -5.32 -31.86
CA THR A 218 -32.74 -5.29 -33.32
C THR A 218 -31.43 -4.60 -33.70
N MET A 219 -31.07 -3.50 -33.03
CA MET A 219 -29.82 -2.78 -33.29
C MET A 219 -28.57 -3.60 -32.92
N LEU A 220 -28.58 -4.30 -31.79
CA LEU A 220 -27.46 -5.15 -31.36
C LEU A 220 -27.26 -6.32 -32.32
N ARG A 221 -28.34 -6.94 -32.80
CA ARG A 221 -28.26 -8.00 -33.81
C ARG A 221 -27.73 -7.48 -35.15
N GLU A 222 -28.25 -6.35 -35.63
CA GLU A 222 -27.74 -5.69 -36.84
C GLU A 222 -26.24 -5.37 -36.71
N TYR A 223 -25.85 -4.81 -35.55
CA TYR A 223 -24.45 -4.53 -35.25
C TYR A 223 -23.60 -5.80 -35.30
N CYS A 224 -24.02 -6.89 -34.64
CA CYS A 224 -23.28 -8.15 -34.68
C CYS A 224 -23.16 -8.71 -36.10
N HIS A 225 -24.25 -8.65 -36.88
CA HIS A 225 -24.30 -9.12 -38.26
C HIS A 225 -23.34 -8.34 -39.17
N LEU A 226 -23.44 -7.01 -39.17
CA LEU A 226 -22.65 -6.15 -40.06
C LEU A 226 -21.19 -6.01 -39.62
N PHE A 227 -20.94 -6.02 -38.30
CA PHE A 227 -19.60 -5.79 -37.77
C PHE A 227 -18.78 -7.06 -37.62
N TYR A 228 -19.36 -8.20 -37.26
CA TYR A 228 -18.65 -9.48 -37.04
C TYR A 228 -19.01 -10.60 -38.02
N GLY A 229 -20.03 -10.42 -38.87
CA GLY A 229 -20.31 -11.32 -40.00
C GLY A 229 -20.58 -12.76 -39.54
N PRO A 230 -19.77 -13.75 -39.96
CA PRO A 230 -19.97 -15.16 -39.58
C PRO A 230 -20.02 -15.46 -38.07
N ALA A 231 -19.48 -14.56 -37.23
CA ALA A 231 -19.50 -14.69 -35.76
C ALA A 231 -20.71 -14.02 -35.10
N GLU A 232 -21.73 -13.60 -35.87
CA GLU A 232 -22.89 -12.85 -35.37
C GLU A 232 -23.52 -13.46 -34.11
N GLN A 233 -23.86 -14.75 -34.17
CA GLN A 233 -24.60 -15.43 -33.10
C GLN A 233 -23.73 -15.60 -31.84
N GLU A 234 -22.46 -15.93 -32.02
CA GLU A 234 -21.50 -16.10 -30.94
C GLU A 234 -21.14 -14.76 -30.29
N MET A 235 -20.98 -13.68 -31.06
CA MET A 235 -20.75 -12.34 -30.53
C MET A 235 -21.98 -11.80 -29.79
N LEU A 236 -23.18 -12.08 -30.29
CA LEU A 236 -24.41 -11.74 -29.58
C LEU A 236 -24.46 -12.46 -28.21
N ALA A 237 -24.12 -13.75 -28.16
CA ALA A 237 -24.05 -14.51 -26.91
C ALA A 237 -23.00 -13.94 -25.95
N PHE A 238 -21.81 -13.60 -26.45
CA PHE A 238 -20.73 -12.98 -25.67
C PHE A 238 -21.16 -11.63 -25.07
N PHE A 239 -21.70 -10.70 -25.87
CA PHE A 239 -22.12 -9.39 -25.38
C PHE A 239 -23.27 -9.50 -24.38
N THR A 240 -24.26 -10.37 -24.65
CA THR A 240 -25.39 -10.59 -23.73
C THR A 240 -24.90 -11.12 -22.38
N TYR A 241 -23.97 -12.07 -22.39
CA TYR A 241 -23.39 -12.62 -21.17
C TYR A 241 -22.60 -11.55 -20.41
N CYS A 242 -21.78 -10.78 -21.12
CA CYS A 242 -21.00 -9.68 -20.58
C CYS A 242 -21.88 -8.62 -19.91
N GLU A 243 -22.93 -8.14 -20.57
CA GLU A 243 -23.85 -7.14 -20.01
C GLU A 243 -24.45 -7.59 -18.68
N ALA A 244 -24.81 -8.88 -18.57
CA ALA A 244 -25.41 -9.45 -17.37
C ALA A 244 -24.40 -9.73 -16.24
N ASN A 245 -23.12 -9.97 -16.55
CA ASN A 245 -22.17 -10.55 -15.59
C ASN A 245 -20.90 -9.74 -15.35
N TRP A 246 -20.59 -8.71 -16.14
CA TRP A 246 -19.26 -8.07 -16.15
C TRP A 246 -18.76 -7.66 -14.76
N ASN A 247 -19.64 -7.15 -13.89
CA ASN A 247 -19.26 -6.70 -12.55
C ASN A 247 -18.86 -7.88 -11.65
N ALA A 248 -19.55 -9.01 -11.78
CA ALA A 248 -19.27 -10.19 -10.98
C ALA A 248 -17.99 -10.92 -11.43
N MET A 249 -17.52 -10.69 -12.67
CA MET A 249 -16.25 -11.26 -13.16
C MET A 249 -15.03 -10.73 -12.41
N GLU A 250 -15.16 -9.63 -11.67
CA GLU A 250 -14.11 -9.09 -10.79
C GLU A 250 -13.80 -10.03 -9.62
N GLU A 251 -14.76 -10.84 -9.17
CA GLU A 251 -14.64 -11.66 -7.96
C GLU A 251 -14.92 -13.14 -8.23
N ASP A 252 -15.57 -13.47 -9.37
CA ASP A 252 -16.00 -14.82 -9.71
C ASP A 252 -15.26 -15.34 -10.95
N LYS A 253 -14.30 -16.23 -10.71
CA LYS A 253 -13.49 -16.86 -11.76
C LYS A 253 -14.36 -17.58 -12.80
N ALA A 254 -15.40 -18.29 -12.37
CA ALA A 254 -16.23 -19.07 -13.28
C ALA A 254 -16.98 -18.17 -14.26
N LYS A 255 -17.40 -16.97 -13.83
CA LYS A 255 -18.01 -15.98 -14.72
C LYS A 255 -17.00 -15.36 -15.69
N ALA A 256 -15.79 -15.06 -15.22
CA ALA A 256 -14.72 -14.57 -16.09
C ALA A 256 -14.36 -15.61 -17.17
N ASP A 257 -14.20 -16.88 -16.77
CA ASP A 257 -13.90 -17.99 -17.67
C ASP A 257 -14.99 -18.23 -18.72
N GLU A 258 -16.26 -18.17 -18.32
CA GLU A 258 -17.38 -18.35 -19.27
C GLU A 258 -17.41 -17.22 -20.31
N ALA A 259 -17.17 -15.97 -19.91
CA ALA A 259 -17.08 -14.85 -20.86
C ALA A 259 -15.95 -15.05 -21.87
N LEU A 260 -14.77 -15.46 -21.41
CA LEU A 260 -13.63 -15.78 -22.25
C LEU A 260 -13.93 -16.96 -23.20
N ALA A 261 -14.58 -18.01 -22.70
CA ALA A 261 -14.97 -19.17 -23.51
C ALA A 261 -16.00 -18.83 -24.59
N LEU A 262 -16.97 -17.95 -24.30
CA LEU A 262 -17.91 -17.43 -25.29
C LEU A 262 -17.19 -16.61 -26.37
N PHE A 263 -16.20 -15.80 -25.98
CA PHE A 263 -15.40 -15.03 -26.94
C PHE A 263 -14.56 -15.94 -27.86
N GLU A 264 -13.91 -16.97 -27.32
CA GLU A 264 -13.15 -17.93 -28.14
C GLU A 264 -14.04 -18.66 -29.17
N LYS A 265 -15.29 -18.96 -28.82
CA LYS A 265 -16.27 -19.50 -29.79
C LYS A 265 -16.51 -18.52 -30.93
N ALA A 266 -16.65 -17.22 -30.64
CA ALA A 266 -16.83 -16.20 -31.68
C ALA A 266 -15.58 -16.06 -32.57
N LYS A 267 -14.39 -16.02 -31.97
CA LYS A 267 -13.11 -15.96 -32.68
C LYS A 267 -12.94 -17.10 -33.68
N SER A 268 -13.36 -18.32 -33.29
CA SER A 268 -13.29 -19.50 -34.16
C SER A 268 -14.16 -19.44 -35.43
N LYS A 269 -15.12 -18.50 -35.52
CA LYS A 269 -16.01 -18.35 -36.68
C LYS A 269 -15.47 -17.45 -37.77
N THR A 270 -14.39 -16.72 -37.50
CA THR A 270 -13.80 -15.78 -38.45
C THR A 270 -12.43 -16.25 -38.89
N ASP A 271 -12.09 -16.03 -40.16
CA ASP A 271 -10.71 -16.08 -40.62
C ASP A 271 -9.97 -14.83 -40.11
N ALA A 272 -8.81 -15.01 -39.46
CA ALA A 272 -7.99 -13.92 -38.90
C ALA A 272 -7.59 -12.88 -39.97
N ALA A 273 -7.37 -13.29 -41.22
CA ALA A 273 -7.02 -12.37 -42.30
C ALA A 273 -8.21 -11.52 -42.79
N SER A 274 -9.44 -11.94 -42.51
CA SER A 274 -10.67 -11.26 -42.94
C SER A 274 -10.89 -9.96 -42.17
N VAL A 275 -11.76 -9.07 -42.71
CA VAL A 275 -12.15 -7.85 -41.99
C VAL A 275 -12.84 -8.14 -40.65
N TYR A 276 -13.55 -9.27 -40.55
CA TYR A 276 -14.22 -9.70 -39.32
C TYR A 276 -13.20 -10.20 -38.29
N GLY A 277 -12.23 -11.01 -38.72
CA GLY A 277 -11.13 -11.46 -37.86
C GLY A 277 -10.37 -10.30 -37.24
N LYS A 278 -9.97 -9.31 -38.06
CA LYS A 278 -9.32 -8.08 -37.58
C LYS A 278 -10.14 -7.29 -36.56
N ARG A 279 -11.47 -7.34 -36.63
CA ARG A 279 -12.37 -6.68 -35.66
C ARG A 279 -12.53 -7.48 -34.38
N ILE A 280 -12.51 -8.81 -34.47
CA ILE A 280 -12.45 -9.71 -33.30
C ILE A 280 -11.14 -9.46 -32.54
N ASP A 281 -10.02 -9.35 -33.24
CA ASP A 281 -8.70 -9.12 -32.62
C ASP A 281 -8.67 -7.86 -31.74
N LEU A 282 -9.42 -6.79 -32.12
CA LEU A 282 -9.53 -5.58 -31.29
C LEU A 282 -10.14 -5.85 -29.90
N ILE A 283 -11.12 -6.77 -29.83
CA ILE A 283 -11.73 -7.19 -28.56
C ILE A 283 -10.80 -8.15 -27.84
N ASP A 284 -10.13 -9.03 -28.59
CA ASP A 284 -9.18 -10.00 -28.04
C ASP A 284 -8.09 -9.31 -27.22
N ASP A 285 -7.51 -8.25 -27.78
CA ASP A 285 -6.51 -7.39 -27.13
C ASP A 285 -7.06 -6.73 -25.85
N TYR A 286 -8.32 -6.28 -25.89
CA TYR A 286 -8.97 -5.66 -24.73
C TYR A 286 -9.19 -6.67 -23.59
N LEU A 287 -9.49 -7.93 -23.91
CA LEU A 287 -9.80 -8.98 -22.94
C LEU A 287 -8.57 -9.49 -22.18
N ASN A 288 -7.35 -9.05 -22.50
CA ASN A 288 -6.15 -9.45 -21.78
C ASN A 288 -6.25 -9.19 -20.27
N GLY A 289 -6.78 -8.04 -19.85
CA GLY A 289 -6.98 -7.76 -18.42
C GLY A 289 -7.93 -8.75 -17.73
N LEU A 290 -8.97 -9.22 -18.43
CA LEU A 290 -9.88 -10.23 -17.90
C LEU A 290 -9.21 -11.61 -17.78
N ARG A 291 -8.35 -11.99 -18.74
CA ARG A 291 -7.56 -13.23 -18.66
C ARG A 291 -6.66 -13.22 -17.43
N MET A 292 -5.94 -12.12 -17.23
CA MET A 292 -5.05 -11.90 -16.08
C MET A 292 -5.83 -11.95 -14.77
N LYS A 293 -7.03 -11.35 -14.75
CA LYS A 293 -7.92 -11.43 -13.59
C LYS A 293 -8.38 -12.85 -13.31
N SER A 294 -8.77 -13.60 -14.34
CA SER A 294 -9.19 -15.00 -14.17
C SER A 294 -8.06 -15.88 -13.63
N GLU A 295 -6.84 -15.70 -14.11
CA GLU A 295 -5.66 -16.38 -13.57
C GLU A 295 -5.44 -16.02 -12.11
N GLN A 296 -5.50 -14.73 -11.77
CA GLN A 296 -5.37 -14.24 -10.40
C GLN A 296 -6.42 -14.86 -9.46
N LEU A 297 -7.70 -14.88 -9.87
CA LEU A 297 -8.80 -15.46 -9.09
C LEU A 297 -8.64 -16.98 -8.88
N GLY A 298 -7.87 -17.66 -9.73
CA GLY A 298 -7.51 -19.07 -9.57
C GLY A 298 -6.37 -19.32 -8.58
N GLN A 299 -5.63 -18.30 -8.18
CA GLN A 299 -4.47 -18.44 -7.29
C GLN A 299 -4.88 -18.46 -5.81
N LYS A 300 -4.40 -19.47 -5.08
CA LYS A 300 -4.58 -19.56 -3.62
C LYS A 300 -3.38 -18.95 -2.89
N ARG A 301 -3.50 -17.69 -2.46
CA ARG A 301 -2.44 -16.97 -1.74
C ARG A 301 -2.71 -16.94 -0.24
N GLY A 302 -1.69 -17.20 0.58
CA GLY A 302 -1.77 -17.01 2.02
C GLY A 302 -1.67 -15.53 2.43
N PRO A 303 -1.66 -15.22 3.74
CA PRO A 303 -1.48 -13.85 4.18
C PRO A 303 -0.08 -13.34 3.80
N VAL A 304 -0.02 -12.29 2.98
CA VAL A 304 1.20 -11.61 2.56
C VAL A 304 1.15 -10.12 2.90
N PRO A 305 2.29 -9.43 3.00
CA PRO A 305 2.33 -7.98 3.13
C PRO A 305 1.68 -7.27 1.94
N ARG A 306 1.43 -5.97 2.10
CA ARG A 306 0.97 -5.07 1.05
C ARG A 306 1.84 -3.83 1.01
N VAL A 307 2.11 -3.34 -0.19
CA VAL A 307 2.83 -2.11 -0.45
C VAL A 307 1.96 -1.30 -1.41
N ARG A 308 1.64 -0.07 -1.00
CA ARG A 308 0.73 0.79 -1.74
C ARG A 308 1.49 2.01 -2.24
N LEU A 309 1.45 2.23 -3.55
CA LEU A 309 1.90 3.48 -4.16
C LEU A 309 0.94 4.61 -3.76
N VAL A 310 1.47 5.78 -3.44
CA VAL A 310 0.68 6.91 -2.95
C VAL A 310 1.23 8.21 -3.50
N GLY A 311 0.48 8.80 -4.45
CA GLY A 311 0.92 9.99 -5.15
C GLY A 311 2.06 9.70 -6.13
N ASP A 312 2.38 10.69 -6.94
CA ASP A 312 3.51 10.61 -7.85
C ASP A 312 4.81 10.89 -7.09
N ALA A 313 5.84 10.09 -7.37
CA ALA A 313 7.19 10.46 -7.03
C ALA A 313 7.61 11.71 -7.82
N TYR A 314 8.51 12.51 -7.25
CA TYR A 314 8.99 13.76 -7.85
C TYR A 314 10.43 14.02 -7.46
N ASP A 315 11.17 14.68 -8.37
CA ASP A 315 12.52 15.19 -8.17
C ASP A 315 13.54 14.18 -7.61
N ILE A 316 13.36 12.89 -7.90
CA ILE A 316 14.31 11.83 -7.52
C ILE A 316 15.53 11.88 -8.43
N VAL A 317 16.72 11.92 -7.84
CA VAL A 317 18.01 11.79 -8.53
C VAL A 317 18.65 10.48 -8.07
N ILE A 318 18.95 9.56 -8.99
CA ILE A 318 19.55 8.27 -8.64
C ILE A 318 21.03 8.47 -8.28
N ASP A 319 21.31 8.79 -7.02
CA ASP A 319 22.67 9.05 -6.50
C ASP A 319 23.01 8.22 -5.25
N GLY A 320 22.02 7.50 -4.71
CA GLY A 320 22.18 6.57 -3.61
C GLY A 320 22.13 7.22 -2.22
N LYS A 321 21.87 8.52 -2.06
CA LYS A 321 21.90 9.20 -0.75
C LYS A 321 20.57 9.26 -0.03
N LEU A 322 19.44 9.18 -0.75
CA LEU A 322 18.08 9.18 -0.21
C LEU A 322 17.74 10.48 0.54
N ASP A 323 18.36 11.61 0.17
CA ASP A 323 18.21 12.89 0.85
C ASP A 323 17.12 13.80 0.23
N GLU A 324 16.53 13.37 -0.87
CA GLU A 324 15.42 14.03 -1.56
C GLU A 324 14.16 14.16 -0.69
N GLU A 325 13.43 15.26 -0.87
CA GLU A 325 12.19 15.55 -0.12
C GLU A 325 11.17 14.41 -0.23
N TYR A 326 11.04 13.82 -1.43
CA TYR A 326 10.15 12.67 -1.65
C TYR A 326 10.52 11.50 -0.73
N TRP A 327 11.81 11.16 -0.59
CA TRP A 327 12.21 10.08 0.30
C TRP A 327 11.98 10.44 1.75
N GLN A 328 12.29 11.67 2.16
CA GLN A 328 12.10 12.12 3.56
C GLN A 328 10.63 12.14 3.98
N THR A 329 9.72 12.40 3.04
CA THR A 329 8.27 12.51 3.27
C THR A 329 7.46 11.34 2.72
N CYS A 330 8.14 10.27 2.26
CA CYS A 330 7.51 9.14 1.60
C CYS A 330 6.36 8.54 2.44
N PRO A 331 5.16 8.37 1.88
CA PRO A 331 4.00 7.91 2.63
C PRO A 331 4.24 6.55 3.29
N VAL A 332 3.82 6.38 4.56
CA VAL A 332 4.04 5.14 5.33
C VAL A 332 3.57 3.88 4.59
N ALA A 333 2.50 3.97 3.80
CA ALA A 333 1.96 2.85 3.03
C ALA A 333 2.87 2.38 1.87
N ALA A 334 3.81 3.23 1.45
CA ALA A 334 4.85 2.97 0.46
C ALA A 334 6.22 2.67 1.11
N THR A 335 6.25 2.41 2.42
CA THR A 335 7.47 2.08 3.18
C THR A 335 7.31 0.77 3.94
N GLY A 336 8.42 0.12 4.26
CA GLY A 336 8.37 -1.05 5.12
C GLY A 336 9.73 -1.53 5.60
N LYS A 337 9.73 -2.64 6.34
CA LYS A 337 10.93 -3.25 6.93
C LYS A 337 10.96 -4.74 6.67
N PHE A 338 12.17 -5.28 6.53
CA PHE A 338 12.35 -6.71 6.29
C PHE A 338 12.29 -7.52 7.59
N ARG A 339 11.95 -8.79 7.43
CA ARG A 339 11.95 -9.83 8.46
C ARG A 339 12.82 -10.99 8.00
N GLU A 340 13.44 -11.70 8.93
CA GLU A 340 14.25 -12.88 8.61
C GLU A 340 13.40 -13.91 7.85
N LEU A 341 13.97 -14.48 6.80
CA LEU A 341 13.27 -15.18 5.73
C LEU A 341 12.53 -16.45 6.18
N GLN A 342 13.14 -17.24 7.08
CA GLN A 342 12.62 -18.55 7.46
C GLN A 342 11.62 -18.50 8.61
N THR A 343 11.81 -17.61 9.57
CA THR A 343 11.08 -17.58 10.85
C THR A 343 10.26 -16.31 11.03
N GLY A 344 10.54 -15.25 10.26
CA GLY A 344 9.90 -13.95 10.40
C GLY A 344 10.41 -13.12 11.59
N ARG A 345 11.48 -13.54 12.27
CA ARG A 345 12.08 -12.74 13.37
C ARG A 345 12.68 -11.44 12.84
N THR A 346 12.98 -10.49 13.73
CA THR A 346 13.77 -9.31 13.35
C THR A 346 15.20 -9.72 13.02
N PRO A 347 15.75 -9.34 11.85
CA PRO A 347 17.15 -9.63 11.49
C PRO A 347 18.12 -8.86 12.38
N THR A 348 19.37 -9.32 12.46
CA THR A 348 20.44 -8.72 13.30
C THR A 348 20.63 -7.24 13.01
N PHE A 349 20.64 -6.91 11.72
CA PHE A 349 20.66 -5.56 11.20
C PHE A 349 19.46 -5.36 10.29
N GLY A 350 18.74 -4.26 10.50
CA GLY A 350 17.51 -3.97 9.78
C GLY A 350 17.76 -3.62 8.32
N THR A 351 16.73 -3.86 7.51
CA THR A 351 16.60 -3.20 6.20
C THR A 351 15.23 -2.57 6.13
N SER A 352 15.18 -1.33 5.66
CA SER A 352 13.96 -0.61 5.33
C SER A 352 13.95 -0.23 3.86
N PHE A 353 12.76 -0.15 3.27
CA PHE A 353 12.59 0.33 1.91
C PHE A 353 11.53 1.44 1.82
N LYS A 354 11.59 2.18 0.72
CA LYS A 354 10.59 3.12 0.23
C LYS A 354 10.34 2.84 -1.25
N SER A 355 9.13 3.10 -1.74
CA SER A 355 8.75 2.92 -3.14
C SER A 355 8.05 4.14 -3.71
N GLY A 356 8.17 4.38 -5.01
CA GLY A 356 7.48 5.46 -5.71
C GLY A 356 7.22 5.14 -7.17
N TRP A 357 6.31 5.89 -7.79
CA TRP A 357 6.01 5.76 -9.21
C TRP A 357 5.96 7.14 -9.87
N GLN A 358 6.56 7.30 -11.04
CA GLN A 358 6.46 8.52 -11.83
C GLN A 358 6.63 8.24 -13.32
N GLY A 359 5.65 8.64 -14.13
CA GLY A 359 5.81 8.71 -15.59
C GLY A 359 6.22 7.39 -16.27
N GLY A 360 5.76 6.25 -15.75
CA GLY A 360 6.16 4.92 -16.27
C GLY A 360 7.46 4.38 -15.66
N ASN A 361 7.97 4.99 -14.60
CA ASN A 361 9.11 4.49 -13.84
C ASN A 361 8.70 4.08 -12.44
N LEU A 362 9.23 2.95 -11.99
CA LEU A 362 9.12 2.45 -10.63
C LEU A 362 10.43 2.75 -9.88
N TYR A 363 10.32 3.35 -8.71
CA TYR A 363 11.46 3.72 -7.88
C TYR A 363 11.48 2.92 -6.59
N PHE A 364 12.67 2.50 -6.18
CA PHE A 364 12.91 1.95 -4.85
C PHE A 364 14.12 2.60 -4.19
N ALA A 365 14.02 2.80 -2.89
CA ALA A 365 15.13 3.20 -2.04
C ALA A 365 15.26 2.20 -0.88
N PHE A 366 16.47 1.72 -0.61
CA PHE A 366 16.78 0.80 0.48
C PHE A 366 17.80 1.42 1.42
N ARG A 367 17.60 1.21 2.72
CA ARG A 367 18.63 1.42 3.74
C ARG A 367 18.90 0.09 4.43
N CYS A 368 20.15 -0.34 4.37
CA CYS A 368 20.66 -1.58 4.93
C CYS A 368 21.57 -1.25 6.11
N ASP A 369 21.07 -1.41 7.32
CA ASP A 369 21.84 -1.17 8.54
C ASP A 369 23.04 -2.14 8.59
N GLU A 370 24.17 -1.68 9.11
CA GLU A 370 25.40 -2.46 9.32
C GLU A 370 25.98 -2.17 10.70
N LEU A 371 26.93 -3.00 11.11
CA LEU A 371 27.73 -2.67 12.30
C LEU A 371 28.60 -1.43 11.98
N PRO A 372 28.66 -0.43 12.88
CA PRO A 372 29.52 0.73 12.68
C PRO A 372 30.96 0.35 12.32
N ASN A 373 31.48 0.92 11.24
CA ASN A 373 32.81 0.68 10.65
C ASN A 373 33.02 -0.71 10.02
N GLU A 374 32.00 -1.58 9.95
CA GLU A 374 32.06 -2.83 9.20
C GLU A 374 31.55 -2.58 7.76
N LYS A 375 32.42 -2.77 6.77
CA LYS A 375 32.03 -2.61 5.37
C LYS A 375 31.19 -3.80 4.89
N PRO A 376 30.18 -3.58 4.02
CA PRO A 376 29.47 -4.68 3.39
C PRO A 376 30.39 -5.45 2.42
N VAL A 377 30.11 -6.73 2.21
CA VAL A 377 30.91 -7.61 1.37
C VAL A 377 30.41 -7.55 -0.07
N SER A 378 31.24 -7.17 -1.04
CA SER A 378 30.90 -7.27 -2.47
C SER A 378 31.82 -8.27 -3.16
N ALA A 379 31.23 -9.30 -3.75
CA ALA A 379 31.95 -10.35 -4.47
C ALA A 379 31.94 -10.17 -5.99
N SER A 380 30.93 -9.46 -6.53
CA SER A 380 30.87 -9.08 -7.94
C SER A 380 31.89 -7.99 -8.29
N THR A 381 32.40 -8.04 -9.51
CA THR A 381 33.42 -7.09 -10.02
C THR A 381 32.92 -6.23 -11.19
N ARG A 382 31.73 -6.52 -11.71
CA ARG A 382 31.05 -5.84 -12.81
C ARG A 382 29.58 -6.26 -12.83
N ASP A 383 28.79 -5.61 -13.69
CA ASP A 383 27.42 -6.05 -14.00
C ASP A 383 27.42 -7.45 -14.65
N ASP A 384 26.34 -8.19 -14.42
CA ASP A 384 26.10 -9.57 -14.82
C ASP A 384 27.10 -10.60 -14.25
N ASP A 385 27.81 -10.23 -13.19
CA ASP A 385 28.72 -11.13 -12.49
C ASP A 385 27.96 -12.00 -11.47
N GLN A 386 27.83 -13.29 -11.79
CA GLN A 386 27.19 -14.29 -10.93
C GLN A 386 27.88 -14.44 -9.56
N ALA A 387 29.10 -13.93 -9.38
CA ALA A 387 29.71 -13.85 -8.06
C ALA A 387 28.91 -13.00 -7.06
N ILE A 388 27.94 -12.18 -7.53
CA ILE A 388 27.08 -11.35 -6.68
C ILE A 388 26.43 -12.15 -5.53
N TRP A 389 26.00 -13.39 -5.77
CA TRP A 389 25.35 -14.25 -4.77
C TRP A 389 26.31 -14.77 -3.69
N HIS A 390 27.61 -14.50 -3.79
CA HIS A 390 28.61 -14.78 -2.75
C HIS A 390 28.93 -13.56 -1.85
N GLY A 391 28.25 -12.43 -2.05
CA GLY A 391 28.37 -11.23 -1.21
C GLY A 391 27.06 -10.78 -0.56
N ASP A 392 27.09 -9.58 0.01
CA ASP A 392 25.91 -8.85 0.41
C ASP A 392 25.18 -8.34 -0.84
N LEU A 393 23.85 -8.35 -0.81
CA LEU A 393 23.03 -7.83 -1.90
C LEU A 393 21.63 -7.42 -1.42
N ILE A 394 21.00 -6.55 -2.20
CA ILE A 394 19.54 -6.40 -2.29
C ILE A 394 19.07 -7.23 -3.48
N GLU A 395 17.97 -7.95 -3.31
CA GLU A 395 17.33 -8.71 -4.39
C GLU A 395 15.85 -8.32 -4.49
N ILE A 396 15.38 -8.09 -5.71
CA ILE A 396 14.01 -7.68 -6.00
C ILE A 396 13.40 -8.75 -6.90
N GLU A 397 12.33 -9.38 -6.40
CA GLU A 397 11.49 -10.28 -7.15
C GLU A 397 10.23 -9.52 -7.56
N LEU A 398 9.97 -9.40 -8.86
CA LEU A 398 8.90 -8.55 -9.36
C LEU A 398 8.05 -9.29 -10.40
N ALA A 399 6.87 -9.72 -9.97
CA ALA A 399 5.82 -10.27 -10.83
C ALA A 399 4.87 -9.13 -11.23
N THR A 400 4.65 -8.99 -12.54
CA THR A 400 3.63 -8.09 -13.07
C THR A 400 2.35 -8.86 -13.33
N GLU A 401 1.32 -8.17 -13.80
CA GLU A 401 0.09 -8.83 -14.19
C GLU A 401 0.24 -9.62 -15.51
N THR A 402 1.25 -9.31 -16.33
CA THR A 402 1.55 -10.00 -17.60
C THR A 402 2.70 -11.01 -17.51
N HIS A 403 3.51 -10.97 -16.45
CA HIS A 403 4.77 -11.70 -16.40
C HIS A 403 4.99 -12.43 -15.07
N SER A 404 5.56 -13.64 -15.13
CA SER A 404 5.73 -14.53 -13.97
C SER A 404 6.51 -13.84 -12.85
N TYR A 405 7.79 -13.52 -13.07
CA TYR A 405 8.55 -12.53 -12.30
C TYR A 405 9.94 -12.30 -12.89
N TYR A 406 10.47 -11.11 -12.63
CA TYR A 406 11.87 -10.74 -12.82
C TYR A 406 12.62 -10.84 -11.49
N GLN A 407 13.89 -11.20 -11.54
CA GLN A 407 14.81 -11.18 -10.41
C GLN A 407 15.91 -10.17 -10.70
N ILE A 408 16.11 -9.19 -9.80
CA ILE A 408 17.14 -8.17 -9.93
C ILE A 408 17.97 -8.16 -8.65
N ALA A 409 19.27 -8.46 -8.75
CA ALA A 409 20.21 -8.45 -7.65
C ALA A 409 21.18 -7.26 -7.77
N ILE A 410 21.37 -6.52 -6.68
CA ILE A 410 22.24 -5.34 -6.63
C ILE A 410 23.20 -5.45 -5.46
N SER A 411 24.49 -5.34 -5.75
CA SER A 411 25.55 -5.37 -4.75
C SER A 411 25.79 -3.99 -4.11
N PRO A 412 26.42 -3.92 -2.92
CA PRO A 412 26.86 -2.65 -2.33
C PRO A 412 27.78 -1.82 -3.22
N ALA A 413 28.51 -2.46 -4.14
CA ALA A 413 29.36 -1.79 -5.13
C ALA A 413 28.59 -1.20 -6.33
N GLY A 414 27.26 -1.37 -6.38
CA GLY A 414 26.41 -0.87 -7.45
C GLY A 414 26.27 -1.81 -8.65
N HIS A 415 26.97 -2.95 -8.67
CA HIS A 415 26.80 -3.93 -9.75
C HIS A 415 25.42 -4.57 -9.72
N ILE A 416 24.82 -4.72 -10.90
CA ILE A 416 23.51 -5.34 -11.12
C ILE A 416 23.64 -6.70 -11.83
N VAL A 417 22.77 -7.64 -11.47
CA VAL A 417 22.46 -8.83 -12.27
C VAL A 417 20.95 -8.93 -12.38
N ASP A 418 20.43 -8.99 -13.59
CA ASP A 418 19.00 -9.17 -13.83
C ASP A 418 18.69 -10.46 -14.61
N LEU A 419 17.55 -11.06 -14.26
CA LEU A 419 17.11 -12.34 -14.78
C LEU A 419 15.61 -12.32 -15.02
N ASP A 420 15.20 -12.86 -16.17
CA ASP A 420 13.80 -13.18 -16.43
C ASP A 420 13.51 -14.62 -15.95
N ARG A 421 12.78 -14.76 -14.84
CA ARG A 421 12.39 -16.06 -14.28
C ARG A 421 11.09 -16.62 -14.86
N GLY A 422 10.43 -15.89 -15.76
CA GLY A 422 9.31 -16.35 -16.58
C GLY A 422 9.73 -17.16 -17.79
N THR A 423 11.00 -17.11 -18.19
CA THR A 423 11.53 -17.86 -19.35
C THR A 423 12.18 -19.18 -18.95
N ALA A 424 12.55 -19.98 -19.97
CA ALA A 424 13.31 -21.21 -19.74
C ALA A 424 14.68 -20.91 -19.11
N LYS A 425 15.16 -21.78 -18.21
CA LYS A 425 16.40 -21.55 -17.43
C LYS A 425 17.64 -21.15 -18.23
N GLY A 426 17.78 -21.63 -19.46
CA GLY A 426 18.91 -21.26 -20.33
C GLY A 426 18.84 -19.84 -20.90
N GLN A 427 17.72 -19.14 -20.72
CA GLN A 427 17.45 -17.81 -21.27
C GLN A 427 17.34 -16.71 -20.20
N TRP A 428 17.44 -17.08 -18.91
CA TRP A 428 17.23 -16.14 -17.81
C TRP A 428 18.08 -14.87 -17.90
N PHE A 429 19.36 -15.01 -18.25
CA PHE A 429 20.33 -13.90 -18.38
C PHE A 429 20.22 -13.11 -19.70
N GLY A 430 19.22 -13.39 -20.52
CA GLY A 430 19.01 -12.71 -21.81
C GLY A 430 18.17 -11.44 -21.73
N TRP A 431 17.63 -11.13 -20.55
CA TRP A 431 16.80 -9.96 -20.28
C TRP A 431 17.62 -8.88 -19.57
N ASP A 432 17.34 -7.61 -19.84
CA ASP A 432 18.00 -6.44 -19.25
C ASP A 432 16.94 -5.49 -18.66
N SER A 433 17.04 -5.21 -17.37
CA SER A 433 16.06 -4.37 -16.65
C SER A 433 16.05 -2.91 -17.08
N LYS A 434 17.12 -2.43 -17.73
CA LYS A 434 17.42 -1.01 -18.02
C LYS A 434 17.35 -0.13 -16.78
N ALA A 435 17.63 -0.71 -15.62
CA ALA A 435 17.59 0.01 -14.36
C ALA A 435 18.72 1.05 -14.29
N GLU A 436 18.42 2.20 -13.70
CA GLU A 436 19.45 3.11 -13.18
C GLU A 436 19.61 2.81 -11.69
N VAL A 437 20.85 2.58 -11.24
CA VAL A 437 21.18 2.16 -9.88
C VAL A 437 22.31 3.02 -9.33
N ALA A 438 22.17 3.49 -8.10
CA ALA A 438 23.25 4.09 -7.34
C ALA A 438 23.27 3.54 -5.91
N THR A 439 24.48 3.42 -5.35
CA THR A 439 24.68 2.97 -3.97
C THR A 439 25.57 3.94 -3.22
N HIS A 440 25.39 4.00 -1.91
CA HIS A 440 26.26 4.77 -1.02
C HIS A 440 26.56 3.95 0.24
N ILE A 441 27.82 3.94 0.66
CA ILE A 441 28.28 3.23 1.86
C ILE A 441 28.67 4.29 2.90
N ALA A 442 27.95 4.29 4.02
CA ALA A 442 28.22 5.09 5.20
C ALA A 442 28.81 4.22 6.33
N ASP A 443 29.04 4.83 7.49
CA ASP A 443 29.71 4.16 8.62
C ASP A 443 28.88 3.02 9.23
N ASP A 444 27.56 3.19 9.34
CA ASP A 444 26.63 2.28 10.02
C ASP A 444 25.60 1.66 9.06
N HIS A 445 25.73 1.91 7.75
CA HIS A 445 24.79 1.43 6.75
C HIS A 445 25.30 1.58 5.32
N TRP A 446 24.59 0.95 4.40
CA TRP A 446 24.64 1.28 2.99
C TRP A 446 23.24 1.43 2.42
N THR A 447 23.14 2.15 1.32
CA THR A 447 21.88 2.48 0.65
C THR A 447 21.92 2.08 -0.81
N VAL A 448 20.74 1.84 -1.36
CA VAL A 448 20.51 1.58 -2.78
C VAL A 448 19.36 2.44 -3.23
N GLU A 449 19.52 3.10 -4.36
CA GLU A 449 18.48 3.86 -5.02
C GLU A 449 18.36 3.39 -6.47
N ILE A 450 17.13 3.16 -6.93
CA ILE A 450 16.85 2.47 -8.18
C ILE A 450 15.72 3.15 -8.92
N ARG A 451 15.88 3.30 -10.24
CA ARG A 451 14.79 3.55 -11.19
C ARG A 451 14.67 2.37 -12.15
N PHE A 452 13.48 1.77 -12.22
CA PHE A 452 13.11 0.80 -13.24
C PHE A 452 12.18 1.43 -14.28
N PRO A 453 12.55 1.43 -15.57
CA PRO A 453 11.60 1.74 -16.63
C PRO A 453 10.56 0.61 -16.76
N VAL A 454 9.28 1.00 -16.86
CA VAL A 454 8.16 0.09 -17.06
C VAL A 454 7.47 0.42 -18.38
N THR A 455 7.18 -0.60 -19.17
CA THR A 455 6.46 -0.49 -20.44
C THR A 455 5.29 -1.48 -20.50
N ALA A 456 4.20 -1.07 -21.15
CA ALA A 456 3.13 -1.97 -21.54
C ALA A 456 3.33 -2.51 -22.97
N ASP A 457 4.41 -2.12 -23.64
CA ASP A 457 4.77 -2.59 -24.98
C ASP A 457 5.60 -3.87 -24.88
N GLU A 458 5.06 -4.95 -25.46
CA GLU A 458 5.68 -6.28 -25.47
C GLU A 458 6.58 -6.51 -26.69
N ASN A 459 6.73 -5.54 -27.60
CA ASN A 459 7.52 -5.70 -28.83
C ASN A 459 9.03 -5.86 -28.58
N ASP A 460 9.54 -5.40 -27.44
CA ASP A 460 10.92 -5.60 -27.00
C ASP A 460 10.96 -6.36 -25.67
N PRO A 461 10.65 -7.66 -25.67
CA PRO A 461 10.43 -8.41 -24.44
C PRO A 461 11.72 -8.72 -23.65
N LEU A 462 12.88 -8.38 -24.22
CA LEU A 462 14.19 -8.61 -23.61
C LEU A 462 14.69 -7.38 -22.83
N ASN A 463 13.95 -6.26 -22.83
CA ASN A 463 14.37 -5.04 -22.17
C ASN A 463 13.22 -4.43 -21.35
N GLN A 464 13.54 -3.85 -20.20
CA GLN A 464 12.60 -3.18 -19.28
C GLN A 464 11.60 -4.13 -18.60
N ILE A 465 10.92 -3.61 -17.58
CA ILE A 465 9.83 -4.34 -16.92
C ILE A 465 8.58 -4.23 -17.79
N ILE A 466 8.03 -5.37 -18.21
CA ILE A 466 6.77 -5.41 -18.94
C ILE A 466 5.61 -5.52 -17.97
N GLY A 467 4.71 -4.54 -18.00
CA GLY A 467 3.47 -4.54 -17.26
C GLY A 467 2.79 -3.18 -17.30
N ARG A 468 1.51 -3.15 -16.93
CA ARG A 468 0.76 -1.90 -16.76
C ARG A 468 0.96 -1.36 -15.35
N HIS A 469 0.63 -0.09 -15.15
CA HIS A 469 0.61 0.50 -13.81
C HIS A 469 -0.28 -0.34 -12.87
N PRO A 470 0.24 -0.85 -11.74
CA PRO A 470 -0.50 -1.81 -10.91
C PRO A 470 -1.69 -1.16 -10.23
N THR A 471 -2.82 -1.86 -10.23
CA THR A 471 -4.06 -1.35 -9.62
C THR A 471 -4.49 -2.22 -8.45
N GLN A 472 -5.43 -1.73 -7.64
CA GLN A 472 -6.06 -2.57 -6.60
C GLN A 472 -6.67 -3.86 -7.18
N SER A 473 -7.22 -3.82 -8.40
CA SER A 473 -7.92 -4.94 -9.03
C SER A 473 -6.96 -5.94 -9.68
N LEU A 474 -5.93 -5.43 -10.36
CA LEU A 474 -4.82 -6.18 -10.95
C LEU A 474 -3.51 -5.69 -10.31
N PRO A 475 -3.20 -6.13 -9.08
CA PRO A 475 -1.96 -5.79 -8.41
C PRO A 475 -0.80 -6.57 -9.01
N TRP A 476 0.39 -5.97 -8.93
CA TRP A 476 1.65 -6.70 -9.06
C TRP A 476 1.94 -7.46 -7.77
N HIS A 477 2.91 -8.38 -7.84
CA HIS A 477 3.39 -9.07 -6.65
C HIS A 477 4.91 -8.95 -6.55
N ILE A 478 5.40 -8.47 -5.41
CA ILE A 478 6.84 -8.24 -5.21
C ILE A 478 7.38 -8.93 -3.96
N ASN A 479 8.65 -9.33 -3.99
CA ASN A 479 9.41 -9.53 -2.77
C ASN A 479 10.68 -8.71 -2.81
N LEU A 480 10.98 -8.05 -1.70
CA LEU A 480 12.16 -7.23 -1.55
C LEU A 480 13.02 -7.90 -0.50
N CYS A 481 14.24 -8.24 -0.86
CA CYS A 481 15.07 -9.19 -0.14
C CYS A 481 16.46 -8.58 0.12
N ARG A 482 17.09 -9.01 1.22
CA ARG A 482 18.47 -8.70 1.57
C ARG A 482 19.19 -9.99 1.94
N GLN A 483 20.35 -10.19 1.35
CA GLN A 483 21.32 -11.18 1.78
C GLN A 483 22.49 -10.48 2.45
N ARG A 484 22.88 -10.97 3.63
CA ARG A 484 24.09 -10.54 4.36
C ARG A 484 24.98 -11.74 4.65
N ILE A 485 26.25 -11.69 4.23
CA ILE A 485 27.24 -12.75 4.39
C ILE A 485 28.43 -12.24 5.20
N ARG A 486 28.84 -13.02 6.20
CA ARG A 486 30.10 -12.85 6.92
C ARG A 486 30.77 -14.22 7.05
N GLU A 487 32.04 -14.24 7.46
CA GLU A 487 32.80 -15.48 7.65
C GLU A 487 32.07 -16.51 8.54
N ASN A 488 31.37 -16.03 9.57
CA ASN A 488 30.67 -16.88 10.54
C ASN A 488 29.18 -17.11 10.22
N GLY A 489 28.68 -16.73 9.04
CA GLY A 489 27.33 -17.13 8.63
C GLY A 489 26.67 -16.24 7.57
N GLN A 490 25.42 -16.58 7.28
CA GLN A 490 24.54 -15.84 6.37
C GLN A 490 23.22 -15.52 7.09
N GLU A 491 22.66 -14.35 6.82
CA GLU A 491 21.30 -13.99 7.21
C GLU A 491 20.55 -13.46 5.99
N LEU A 492 19.39 -14.08 5.72
CA LEU A 492 18.47 -13.67 4.66
C LEU A 492 17.26 -13.01 5.30
N SER A 493 16.84 -11.88 4.74
CA SER A 493 15.63 -11.18 5.18
C SER A 493 14.85 -10.65 4.00
N ALA A 494 13.53 -10.53 4.15
CA ALA A 494 12.66 -10.06 3.10
C ALA A 494 11.47 -9.27 3.66
N LEU A 495 10.86 -8.44 2.81
CA LEU A 495 9.55 -7.82 3.05
C LEU A 495 8.52 -8.91 3.38
N SER A 496 8.48 -9.96 2.58
CA SER A 496 7.62 -11.12 2.79
C SER A 496 8.46 -12.38 3.01
N PRO A 497 8.64 -12.81 4.28
CA PRO A 497 9.31 -14.07 4.60
C PRO A 497 8.66 -15.25 3.87
N THR A 498 9.46 -16.03 3.16
CA THR A 498 8.99 -17.18 2.40
C THR A 498 8.74 -18.40 3.29
N GLY A 499 9.35 -18.44 4.48
CA GLY A 499 9.35 -19.63 5.33
C GLY A 499 10.22 -20.76 4.77
N THR A 500 11.11 -20.45 3.82
CA THR A 500 12.04 -21.39 3.18
C THR A 500 13.46 -20.83 3.19
N THR A 501 14.44 -21.59 2.69
CA THR A 501 15.85 -21.16 2.64
C THR A 501 16.17 -20.19 1.50
N GLY A 502 15.20 -19.81 0.67
CA GLY A 502 15.42 -18.97 -0.52
C GLY A 502 14.28 -18.00 -0.79
N PHE A 503 14.53 -17.03 -1.67
CA PHE A 503 13.61 -15.92 -1.95
C PHE A 503 12.47 -16.28 -2.93
N HIS A 504 12.69 -17.29 -3.77
CA HIS A 504 11.86 -17.58 -4.95
C HIS A 504 10.58 -18.39 -4.65
N GLU A 505 9.68 -17.82 -3.86
CA GLU A 505 8.33 -18.35 -3.63
C GLU A 505 7.27 -17.34 -4.11
N PRO A 506 6.85 -17.36 -5.39
CA PRO A 506 5.96 -16.33 -5.97
C PRO A 506 4.64 -16.14 -5.23
N MET A 507 4.10 -17.21 -4.64
CA MET A 507 2.88 -17.18 -3.81
C MET A 507 3.08 -16.51 -2.45
N LYS A 508 4.31 -16.15 -2.10
CA LYS A 508 4.66 -15.37 -0.90
C LYS A 508 4.95 -13.91 -1.21
N PHE A 509 5.01 -13.51 -2.47
CA PHE A 509 5.25 -12.11 -2.83
C PHE A 509 4.10 -11.22 -2.32
N ALA A 510 4.45 -10.05 -1.81
CA ALA A 510 3.55 -9.03 -1.28
C ALA A 510 2.72 -8.41 -2.40
N HIS A 511 1.48 -8.00 -2.09
CA HIS A 511 0.67 -7.23 -3.03
C HIS A 511 1.28 -5.84 -3.24
N PHE A 512 1.49 -5.45 -4.49
CA PHE A 512 2.00 -4.14 -4.89
C PHE A 512 1.00 -3.45 -5.82
N TYR A 513 0.48 -2.29 -5.41
CA TYR A 513 -0.63 -1.64 -6.11
C TYR A 513 -0.69 -0.14 -5.88
N ASP A 514 -1.30 0.58 -6.83
CA ASP A 514 -1.83 1.93 -6.61
C ASP A 514 -3.34 1.91 -6.34
N GLY A 515 -3.80 2.88 -5.55
CA GLY A 515 -5.20 3.12 -5.25
C GLY A 515 -5.48 3.46 -3.78
N ARG A 516 -6.74 3.23 -3.39
CA ARG A 516 -7.19 3.43 -2.00
C ARG A 516 -6.66 2.31 -1.11
N SER A 517 -6.58 2.56 0.20
CA SER A 517 -6.25 1.51 1.16
C SER A 517 -7.19 0.31 1.00
N HIS A 518 -6.63 -0.87 0.77
CA HIS A 518 -7.38 -2.09 0.52
C HIS A 518 -6.84 -3.29 1.32
N GLN A 519 -7.75 -4.14 1.75
CA GLN A 519 -7.46 -5.42 2.40
C GLN A 519 -7.76 -6.53 1.40
N PHE A 520 -6.72 -7.18 0.91
CA PHE A 520 -6.87 -8.35 0.03
C PHE A 520 -7.31 -9.55 0.85
N ASP A 521 -8.18 -10.36 0.25
CA ASP A 521 -8.52 -11.68 0.76
C ASP A 521 -7.33 -12.63 0.64
N PHE A 522 -7.30 -13.64 1.50
CA PHE A 522 -6.30 -14.70 1.45
C PHE A 522 -6.94 -16.05 1.78
N ASP A 523 -6.37 -17.11 1.23
CA ASP A 523 -6.75 -18.48 1.54
C ASP A 523 -6.12 -18.88 2.89
N SER A 524 -6.95 -19.07 3.91
CA SER A 524 -6.52 -19.46 5.26
C SER A 524 -5.92 -20.87 5.34
N GLU A 525 -6.15 -21.72 4.33
CA GLU A 525 -5.54 -23.05 4.24
C GLU A 525 -4.07 -22.97 3.80
N VAL A 526 -3.65 -21.87 3.18
CA VAL A 526 -2.25 -21.66 2.77
C VAL A 526 -1.42 -21.25 3.98
N THR A 527 -0.51 -22.13 4.37
CA THR A 527 0.34 -21.95 5.55
C THR A 527 1.77 -22.43 5.31
N ASP A 528 2.71 -21.83 6.02
CA ASP A 528 4.13 -22.18 6.02
C ASP A 528 4.68 -22.11 7.46
N PHE A 529 6.00 -22.28 7.62
CA PHE A 529 6.63 -22.19 8.94
C PHE A 529 6.53 -20.79 9.55
N ALA A 530 6.78 -19.71 8.79
CA ALA A 530 6.77 -18.34 9.30
C ALA A 530 5.36 -17.89 9.72
N ILE A 531 4.32 -18.26 8.96
CA ILE A 531 2.91 -18.06 9.32
C ILE A 531 2.60 -18.82 10.62
N GLY A 532 2.96 -20.10 10.67
CA GLY A 532 2.76 -20.95 11.86
C GLY A 532 3.47 -20.39 13.09
N PHE A 533 4.71 -19.93 12.94
CA PHE A 533 5.52 -19.33 14.01
C PHE A 533 4.91 -18.02 14.54
N SER A 534 4.47 -17.14 13.64
CA SER A 534 3.77 -15.91 14.00
C SER A 534 2.47 -16.19 14.77
N ASN A 535 1.70 -17.18 14.32
CA ASN A 535 0.47 -17.60 15.01
C ASN A 535 0.76 -18.24 16.38
N ALA A 536 1.82 -19.05 16.50
CA ALA A 536 2.26 -19.62 17.78
C ALA A 536 2.70 -18.52 18.76
N ALA A 537 3.45 -17.51 18.29
CA ALA A 537 3.89 -16.37 19.09
C ALA A 537 2.72 -15.53 19.64
N LYS A 538 1.62 -15.40 18.89
CA LYS A 538 0.39 -14.75 19.37
C LYS A 538 -0.29 -15.56 20.47
N GLN A 539 -0.30 -16.90 20.36
CA GLN A 539 -0.93 -17.78 21.34
C GLN A 539 -0.12 -17.89 22.64
N ARG A 540 1.22 -17.76 22.58
CA ARG A 540 2.14 -17.85 23.73
C ARG A 540 2.01 -19.16 24.51
N LYS A 541 1.85 -20.29 23.81
CA LYS A 541 1.79 -21.62 24.42
C LYS A 541 2.91 -22.52 23.89
N ALA A 542 3.55 -23.26 24.80
CA ALA A 542 4.68 -24.11 24.47
C ALA A 542 4.31 -25.27 23.53
N ASP A 543 3.16 -25.91 23.74
CA ASP A 543 2.64 -27.02 22.94
C ASP A 543 2.48 -26.68 21.45
N VAL A 544 2.05 -25.45 21.14
CA VAL A 544 1.93 -24.97 19.75
C VAL A 544 3.30 -24.87 19.07
N PHE A 545 4.33 -24.39 19.78
CA PHE A 545 5.70 -24.36 19.27
C PHE A 545 6.31 -25.76 19.16
N LEU A 546 6.02 -26.66 20.11
CA LEU A 546 6.45 -28.06 20.04
C LEU A 546 5.86 -28.75 18.81
N ALA A 547 4.56 -28.54 18.52
CA ALA A 547 3.94 -29.06 17.32
C ALA A 547 4.58 -28.50 16.03
N LEU A 548 4.93 -27.21 16.03
CA LEU A 548 5.61 -26.58 14.90
C LEU A 548 7.01 -27.18 14.66
N ALA A 549 7.74 -27.52 15.73
CA ALA A 549 9.06 -28.15 15.68
C ALA A 549 9.06 -29.60 15.17
N GLU A 550 7.89 -30.24 15.10
CA GLU A 550 7.70 -31.61 14.61
C GLU A 550 7.10 -31.66 13.20
N ARG A 551 6.90 -30.50 12.53
CA ARG A 551 6.46 -30.49 11.14
C ARG A 551 7.51 -31.14 10.24
N GLU A 552 7.04 -31.87 9.24
CA GLU A 552 7.90 -32.40 8.20
C GLU A 552 8.54 -31.27 7.38
N LYS A 553 9.75 -31.52 6.84
CA LYS A 553 10.45 -30.62 5.90
C LYS A 553 10.75 -29.22 6.44
N ILE A 554 10.99 -29.07 7.74
CA ILE A 554 11.54 -27.84 8.34
C ILE A 554 13.07 -27.91 8.43
N THR A 555 13.72 -26.74 8.45
CA THR A 555 15.17 -26.64 8.62
C THR A 555 15.60 -26.74 10.08
N ASP A 556 16.89 -26.97 10.32
CA ASP A 556 17.45 -26.94 11.68
C ASP A 556 17.28 -25.57 12.35
N LEU A 557 17.35 -24.48 11.58
CA LEU A 557 17.10 -23.13 12.10
C LEU A 557 15.65 -22.96 12.55
N GLN A 558 14.70 -23.40 11.73
CA GLN A 558 13.27 -23.38 12.05
C GLN A 558 12.95 -24.23 13.28
N LYS A 559 13.44 -25.47 13.31
CA LYS A 559 13.29 -26.37 14.46
C LYS A 559 13.87 -25.76 15.73
N SER A 560 15.08 -25.20 15.65
CA SER A 560 15.74 -24.54 16.77
C SER A 560 14.95 -23.33 17.29
N ALA A 561 14.43 -22.50 16.39
CA ALA A 561 13.62 -21.32 16.77
C ALA A 561 12.33 -21.72 17.49
N ALA A 562 11.62 -22.74 17.00
CA ALA A 562 10.40 -23.23 17.63
C ALA A 562 10.69 -23.83 19.02
N LEU A 563 11.72 -24.68 19.14
CA LEU A 563 12.10 -25.29 20.41
C LEU A 563 12.63 -24.28 21.43
N GLU A 564 13.36 -23.25 21.01
CA GLU A 564 13.82 -22.16 21.88
C GLU A 564 12.62 -21.42 22.52
N GLN A 565 11.58 -21.10 21.72
CA GLN A 565 10.36 -20.49 22.24
C GLN A 565 9.57 -21.45 23.14
N ALA A 566 9.50 -22.74 22.79
CA ALA A 566 8.84 -23.74 23.62
C ALA A 566 9.51 -23.89 25.00
N ALA A 567 10.85 -23.95 25.04
CA ALA A 567 11.61 -24.05 26.29
C ALA A 567 11.48 -22.80 27.17
N MET A 568 11.36 -21.61 26.56
CA MET A 568 11.09 -20.37 27.29
C MET A 568 9.72 -20.38 27.99
N LEU A 569 8.72 -20.97 27.34
CA LEU A 569 7.33 -20.99 27.80
C LEU A 569 7.04 -22.15 28.78
N ASP A 570 7.59 -23.34 28.53
CA ASP A 570 7.52 -24.49 29.44
C ASP A 570 8.82 -24.63 30.23
N LYS A 571 8.91 -23.84 31.31
CA LYS A 571 10.07 -23.82 32.20
C LYS A 571 10.31 -25.17 32.90
N ALA A 572 9.25 -25.93 33.15
CA ALA A 572 9.35 -27.20 33.88
C ALA A 572 10.02 -28.29 33.02
N SER A 573 9.73 -28.30 31.71
CA SER A 573 10.30 -29.26 30.76
C SER A 573 11.47 -28.69 29.93
N ALA A 574 11.93 -27.47 30.23
CA ALA A 574 12.87 -26.72 29.40
C ALA A 574 14.13 -27.53 29.05
N ASP A 575 14.76 -28.21 30.00
CA ASP A 575 15.98 -28.97 29.76
C ASP A 575 15.80 -30.08 28.72
N ALA A 576 14.68 -30.82 28.78
CA ALA A 576 14.36 -31.87 27.82
C ALA A 576 14.07 -31.30 26.42
N ILE A 577 13.41 -30.14 26.34
CA ILE A 577 13.13 -29.44 25.08
C ILE A 577 14.45 -28.94 24.47
N ILE A 578 15.31 -28.33 25.28
CA ILE A 578 16.60 -27.77 24.86
C ILE A 578 17.53 -28.83 24.26
N GLN A 579 17.52 -30.06 24.77
CA GLN A 579 18.33 -31.14 24.20
C GLN A 579 17.97 -31.49 22.75
N ARG A 580 16.76 -31.12 22.30
CA ARG A 580 16.29 -31.35 20.93
C ARG A 580 16.68 -30.23 19.95
N ILE A 581 17.27 -29.13 20.42
CA ILE A 581 17.68 -27.98 19.58
C ILE A 581 18.91 -28.39 18.75
N PRO A 582 18.83 -28.41 17.39
CA PRO A 582 19.94 -28.85 16.55
C PRO A 582 21.02 -27.78 16.34
N VAL A 583 20.68 -26.48 16.33
CA VAL A 583 21.67 -25.41 16.16
C VAL A 583 22.33 -25.10 17.51
N GLU A 584 23.63 -25.40 17.62
CA GLU A 584 24.36 -25.35 18.88
C GLU A 584 24.35 -23.97 19.56
N SER A 585 24.52 -22.88 18.81
CA SER A 585 24.45 -21.53 19.37
C SER A 585 23.06 -21.21 19.92
N VAL A 586 21.98 -21.69 19.30
CA VAL A 586 20.60 -21.56 19.78
C VAL A 586 20.36 -22.44 21.01
N LYS A 587 20.95 -23.63 21.04
CA LYS A 587 20.88 -24.53 22.20
C LYS A 587 21.52 -23.87 23.42
N LYS A 588 22.72 -23.30 23.26
CA LYS A 588 23.44 -22.61 24.34
C LYS A 588 22.68 -21.37 24.82
N THR A 589 22.08 -20.55 23.94
CA THR A 589 21.24 -19.43 24.40
C THR A 589 20.02 -19.90 25.17
N ALA A 590 19.35 -20.95 24.71
CA ALA A 590 18.20 -21.51 25.43
C ALA A 590 18.61 -22.06 26.82
N GLN A 591 19.79 -22.67 26.95
CA GLN A 591 20.36 -23.10 28.24
C GLN A 591 20.61 -21.92 29.17
N MET A 592 21.30 -20.87 28.70
CA MET A 592 21.55 -19.66 29.49
C MET A 592 20.24 -19.03 29.95
N GLN A 593 19.25 -18.94 29.05
CA GLN A 593 17.94 -18.38 29.35
C GLN A 593 17.17 -19.21 30.38
N SER A 594 17.19 -20.55 30.27
CA SER A 594 16.58 -21.45 31.25
C SER A 594 17.22 -21.28 32.63
N LEU A 595 18.55 -21.27 32.71
CA LEU A 595 19.27 -21.08 33.97
C LEU A 595 18.93 -19.74 34.63
N LEU A 596 18.93 -18.64 33.86
CA LEU A 596 18.53 -17.32 34.37
C LEU A 596 17.07 -17.28 34.85
N ALA A 597 16.16 -17.96 34.13
CA ALA A 597 14.76 -18.05 34.54
C ALA A 597 14.56 -18.80 35.85
N HIS A 598 15.49 -19.69 36.21
CA HIS A 598 15.52 -20.44 37.47
C HIS A 598 16.41 -19.79 38.55
N GLY A 599 16.89 -18.56 38.34
CA GLY A 599 17.75 -17.85 39.30
C GLY A 599 19.18 -18.40 39.39
N LYS A 600 19.61 -19.23 38.44
CA LYS A 600 20.91 -19.90 38.39
C LYS A 600 21.95 -19.11 37.58
N ALA A 601 22.10 -17.84 37.91
CA ALA A 601 23.09 -16.97 37.25
C ALA A 601 24.55 -17.44 37.47
N PRO A 602 24.97 -17.93 38.66
CA PRO A 602 26.32 -18.48 38.85
C PRO A 602 26.63 -19.65 37.92
N GLU A 603 25.65 -20.51 37.64
CA GLU A 603 25.80 -21.65 36.74
C GLU A 603 25.98 -21.23 35.28
N VAL A 604 25.34 -20.13 34.85
CA VAL A 604 25.61 -19.53 33.52
C VAL A 604 27.07 -19.13 33.42
N ILE A 605 27.63 -18.49 34.45
CA ILE A 605 29.04 -18.08 34.44
C ILE A 605 29.94 -19.31 34.45
N SER A 606 29.67 -20.28 35.33
CA SER A 606 30.46 -21.51 35.40
C SER A 606 30.52 -22.27 34.07
N GLN A 607 29.44 -22.25 33.29
CA GLN A 607 29.35 -22.99 32.03
C GLN A 607 29.85 -22.17 30.82
N PHE A 608 29.63 -20.85 30.81
CA PHE A 608 29.76 -20.04 29.59
C PHE A 608 30.69 -18.82 29.71
N ALA A 609 31.36 -18.60 30.85
CA ALA A 609 32.32 -17.49 30.99
C ALA A 609 33.44 -17.54 29.95
N ASN A 610 33.89 -18.75 29.59
CA ASN A 610 34.97 -18.97 28.62
C ASN A 610 34.45 -19.27 27.20
N GLU A 611 33.14 -19.09 26.95
CA GLU A 611 32.57 -19.30 25.61
C GLU A 611 33.00 -18.16 24.67
N GLU A 612 33.62 -18.52 23.55
CA GLU A 612 34.06 -17.59 22.51
C GLU A 612 32.89 -17.19 21.59
N LEU A 613 32.06 -16.25 22.05
CA LEU A 613 30.86 -15.77 21.33
C LEU A 613 31.17 -15.11 19.98
N THR A 614 32.42 -14.78 19.69
CA THR A 614 32.86 -14.26 18.39
C THR A 614 32.79 -15.32 17.28
N GLN A 615 32.94 -16.59 17.64
CA GLN A 615 32.88 -17.75 16.73
C GLN A 615 31.45 -18.20 16.42
N TRP A 616 30.46 -17.67 17.15
CA TRP A 616 29.06 -17.95 16.87
C TRP A 616 28.61 -17.28 15.57
N PRO A 617 27.54 -17.78 14.94
CA PRO A 617 26.90 -17.04 13.85
C PRO A 617 26.57 -15.62 14.27
N PHE A 618 26.91 -14.64 13.42
CA PHE A 618 26.76 -13.23 13.76
C PHE A 618 25.33 -12.89 14.17
N TRP A 619 24.35 -13.61 13.63
CA TRP A 619 22.94 -13.40 13.92
C TRP A 619 22.48 -13.94 15.27
N LYS A 620 23.31 -14.70 15.99
CA LYS A 620 22.99 -15.25 17.32
C LYS A 620 23.86 -14.72 18.45
N ARG A 621 25.07 -14.23 18.17
CA ARG A 621 26.00 -13.79 19.23
C ARG A 621 25.46 -12.69 20.13
N GLY A 622 24.62 -11.79 19.61
CA GLY A 622 23.96 -10.76 20.42
C GLY A 622 23.15 -11.34 21.57
N ASP A 623 22.42 -12.43 21.33
CA ASP A 623 21.65 -13.12 22.36
C ASP A 623 22.58 -13.75 23.42
N GLY A 624 23.70 -14.36 23.00
CA GLY A 624 24.70 -14.92 23.91
C GLY A 624 25.32 -13.86 24.82
N TYR A 625 25.74 -12.72 24.24
CA TYR A 625 26.28 -11.59 24.99
C TYR A 625 25.26 -11.03 25.97
N HIS A 626 24.00 -10.88 25.56
CA HIS A 626 22.95 -10.37 26.44
C HIS A 626 22.73 -11.28 27.65
N LEU A 627 22.57 -12.58 27.43
CA LEU A 627 22.28 -13.53 28.51
C LEU A 627 23.46 -13.67 29.48
N ARG A 628 24.69 -13.77 28.97
CA ARG A 628 25.89 -13.85 29.81
C ARG A 628 26.15 -12.54 30.55
N GLY A 629 25.99 -11.40 29.90
CA GLY A 629 26.06 -10.08 30.51
C GLY A 629 25.04 -9.89 31.64
N ARG A 630 23.80 -10.40 31.46
CA ARG A 630 22.78 -10.42 32.51
C ARG A 630 23.19 -11.30 33.70
N ALA A 631 23.83 -12.45 33.47
CA ALA A 631 24.36 -13.29 34.55
C ALA A 631 25.47 -12.57 35.35
N TYR A 632 26.39 -11.89 34.66
CA TYR A 632 27.41 -11.06 35.30
C TYR A 632 26.81 -9.91 36.12
N ASN A 633 25.75 -9.25 35.60
CA ASN A 633 25.06 -8.20 36.35
C ASN A 633 24.44 -8.74 37.65
N ILE A 634 23.78 -9.91 37.60
CA ILE A 634 23.15 -10.54 38.77
C ILE A 634 24.19 -10.96 39.82
N THR A 635 25.35 -11.45 39.37
CA THR A 635 26.45 -11.89 40.24
C THR A 635 27.40 -10.77 40.64
N LYS A 636 27.09 -9.53 40.26
CA LYS A 636 27.83 -8.30 40.59
C LYS A 636 29.24 -8.21 39.97
N GLU A 637 29.50 -8.92 38.87
CA GLU A 637 30.72 -8.79 38.08
C GLU A 637 30.60 -7.63 37.08
N GLY A 638 30.51 -6.40 37.61
CA GLY A 638 30.05 -5.22 36.86
C GLY A 638 30.80 -4.91 35.57
N ALA A 639 32.13 -5.02 35.56
CA ALA A 639 32.94 -4.74 34.37
C ALA A 639 32.72 -5.76 33.24
N LYS A 640 32.49 -7.04 33.58
CA LYS A 640 32.19 -8.08 32.59
C LYS A 640 30.77 -7.93 32.05
N ALA A 641 29.82 -7.59 32.92
CA ALA A 641 28.45 -7.27 32.52
C ALA A 641 28.42 -6.11 31.52
N GLU A 642 29.15 -5.03 31.81
CA GLU A 642 29.26 -3.85 30.93
C GLU A 642 29.80 -4.23 29.55
N ALA A 643 30.88 -5.01 29.50
CA ALA A 643 31.52 -5.43 28.27
C ALA A 643 30.59 -6.30 27.40
N ASP A 644 29.93 -7.29 27.99
CA ASP A 644 29.03 -8.18 27.26
C ASP A 644 27.75 -7.45 26.82
N LEU A 645 27.11 -6.67 27.68
CA LEU A 645 25.87 -5.97 27.34
C LEU A 645 26.09 -4.89 26.27
N SER A 646 27.21 -4.16 26.32
CA SER A 646 27.58 -3.20 25.26
C SER A 646 27.77 -3.88 23.91
N LYS A 647 28.40 -5.07 23.89
CA LYS A 647 28.49 -5.89 22.67
C LYS A 647 27.11 -6.37 22.23
N ALA A 648 26.26 -6.82 23.14
CA ALA A 648 24.91 -7.28 22.80
C ALA A 648 24.11 -6.19 22.07
N LEU A 649 24.20 -4.94 22.53
CA LEU A 649 23.50 -3.80 21.92
C LEU A 649 23.94 -3.54 20.47
N ALA A 650 25.19 -3.86 20.11
CA ALA A 650 25.68 -3.72 18.74
C ALA A 650 25.16 -4.82 17.78
N TRP A 651 24.68 -5.95 18.32
CA TRP A 651 24.24 -7.13 17.55
C TRP A 651 22.72 -7.40 17.65
N ILE A 652 21.95 -6.47 18.23
CA ILE A 652 20.50 -6.64 18.42
C ILE A 652 19.78 -5.38 17.91
N SER A 653 18.98 -5.53 16.86
CA SER A 653 18.15 -4.47 16.28
C SER A 653 16.72 -4.42 16.84
N GLU A 654 16.24 -5.52 17.45
CA GLU A 654 14.84 -5.59 17.89
C GLU A 654 14.59 -4.62 19.06
N PRO A 655 13.69 -3.62 18.90
CA PRO A 655 13.59 -2.50 19.84
C PRO A 655 13.34 -2.91 21.30
N ARG A 656 12.44 -3.87 21.55
CA ARG A 656 12.14 -4.29 22.93
C ARG A 656 13.31 -4.99 23.60
N ARG A 657 14.05 -5.82 22.86
CA ARG A 657 15.28 -6.45 23.35
C ARG A 657 16.38 -5.42 23.60
N ARG A 658 16.50 -4.39 22.75
CA ARG A 658 17.43 -3.26 22.99
C ARG A 658 17.08 -2.52 24.27
N ASP A 659 15.81 -2.22 24.51
CA ASP A 659 15.34 -1.58 25.75
C ASP A 659 15.72 -2.41 26.99
N SER A 660 15.53 -3.73 26.92
CA SER A 660 15.90 -4.65 28.01
C SER A 660 17.42 -4.69 28.29
N ILE A 661 18.24 -4.62 27.24
CA ILE A 661 19.72 -4.55 27.37
C ILE A 661 20.13 -3.21 27.97
N LEU A 662 19.58 -2.09 27.48
CA LEU A 662 19.83 -0.75 28.01
C LEU A 662 19.42 -0.66 29.47
N LEU A 663 18.29 -1.25 29.84
CA LEU A 663 17.85 -1.30 31.23
C LEU A 663 18.85 -2.07 32.10
N THR A 664 19.33 -3.23 31.61
CA THR A 664 20.33 -4.02 32.33
C THR A 664 21.67 -3.27 32.46
N LEU A 665 22.10 -2.54 31.42
CA LEU A 665 23.26 -1.65 31.46
C LEU A 665 23.08 -0.54 32.51
N ALA A 666 21.94 0.14 32.49
CA ALA A 666 21.64 1.22 33.43
C ALA A 666 21.68 0.73 34.89
N LEU A 667 21.08 -0.43 35.16
CA LEU A 667 21.12 -1.06 36.48
C LEU A 667 22.54 -1.50 36.87
N ASN A 668 23.31 -2.07 35.94
CA ASN A 668 24.69 -2.47 36.19
C ASN A 668 25.57 -1.27 36.57
N ARG A 669 25.48 -0.19 35.78
CA ARG A 669 26.19 1.07 36.03
C ARG A 669 25.82 1.67 37.38
N GLN A 670 24.53 1.72 37.69
CA GLN A 670 24.02 2.26 38.95
C GLN A 670 24.47 1.45 40.18
N TYR A 671 24.35 0.12 40.15
CA TYR A 671 24.51 -0.72 41.35
C TYR A 671 25.85 -1.42 41.48
N ASN A 672 26.48 -1.82 40.38
CA ASN A 672 27.71 -2.60 40.39
C ASN A 672 28.95 -1.74 40.08
N LEU A 673 28.80 -0.66 39.31
CA LEU A 673 29.90 0.24 38.96
C LEU A 673 29.86 1.60 39.68
N SER A 674 28.72 1.94 40.30
CA SER A 674 28.49 3.26 40.92
C SER A 674 28.67 4.43 39.95
N ASP A 675 28.37 4.21 38.66
CA ASP A 675 28.40 5.20 37.60
C ASP A 675 26.98 5.76 37.38
N GLU A 676 26.66 6.86 38.07
CA GLU A 676 25.32 7.47 37.98
C GLU A 676 25.08 8.20 36.66
N ASP A 677 26.11 8.82 36.06
CA ASP A 677 25.99 9.52 34.79
C ASP A 677 25.73 8.54 33.64
N GLY A 678 26.52 7.46 33.55
CA GLY A 678 26.30 6.43 32.54
C GLY A 678 24.99 5.65 32.74
N ALA A 679 24.53 5.51 33.99
CA ALA A 679 23.21 4.93 34.26
C ALA A 679 22.08 5.84 33.77
N LEU A 680 22.16 7.14 34.03
CA LEU A 680 21.19 8.13 33.58
C LEU A 680 21.12 8.19 32.04
N GLU A 681 22.27 8.16 31.37
CA GLU A 681 22.35 8.10 29.91
C GLU A 681 21.62 6.87 29.35
N ALA A 682 21.90 5.68 29.91
CA ALA A 682 21.28 4.43 29.46
C ALA A 682 19.77 4.39 29.71
N PHE A 683 19.29 4.89 30.87
CA PHE A 683 17.84 5.00 31.10
C PHE A 683 17.18 6.00 30.14
N ASN A 684 17.82 7.15 29.90
CA ASN A 684 17.30 8.15 28.97
C ASN A 684 17.20 7.60 27.54
N ALA A 685 18.18 6.80 27.09
CA ALA A 685 18.16 6.17 25.77
C ALA A 685 16.92 5.28 25.53
N ILE A 686 16.33 4.70 26.58
CA ILE A 686 15.10 3.89 26.47
C ILE A 686 13.91 4.81 26.15
N VAL A 687 13.78 5.94 26.83
CA VAL A 687 12.58 6.79 26.79
C VAL A 687 12.70 8.02 25.89
N ALA A 688 13.89 8.30 25.36
CA ALA A 688 14.14 9.43 24.46
C ALA A 688 13.29 9.32 23.18
N GLY A 689 12.68 10.42 22.76
CA GLY A 689 11.83 10.48 21.56
C GLY A 689 10.48 9.76 21.67
N ARG A 690 10.14 9.14 22.82
CA ARG A 690 8.83 8.51 23.03
C ARG A 690 7.80 9.51 23.55
N GLU A 691 6.79 9.77 22.72
CA GLU A 691 5.61 10.55 23.12
C GLU A 691 4.73 9.79 24.12
N GLN A 692 4.63 8.47 23.98
CA GLN A 692 3.85 7.60 24.86
C GLN A 692 4.73 6.51 25.48
N ILE A 693 4.51 6.29 26.78
CA ILE A 693 5.17 5.25 27.56
C ILE A 693 4.19 4.09 27.73
N GLY A 694 4.64 2.86 27.47
CA GLY A 694 3.76 1.69 27.41
C GLY A 694 4.38 0.36 27.81
N SER A 695 5.71 0.22 27.88
CA SER A 695 6.36 -1.05 28.23
C SER A 695 6.95 -1.06 29.65
N ALA A 696 7.10 -2.26 30.21
CA ALA A 696 7.69 -2.48 31.52
C ALA A 696 9.10 -1.86 31.64
N ASP A 697 9.93 -2.02 30.60
CA ASP A 697 11.29 -1.49 30.60
C ASP A 697 11.31 0.04 30.54
N GLU A 698 10.37 0.67 29.83
CA GLU A 698 10.23 2.13 29.82
C GLU A 698 9.75 2.68 31.17
N TYR A 699 8.78 2.04 31.83
CA TYR A 699 8.36 2.45 33.18
C TYR A 699 9.50 2.30 34.19
N ALA A 700 10.26 1.20 34.13
CA ALA A 700 11.45 1.01 34.95
C ALA A 700 12.51 2.09 34.68
N ALA A 701 12.69 2.50 33.42
CA ALA A 701 13.58 3.58 33.05
C ALA A 701 13.16 4.93 33.64
N LEU A 702 11.86 5.28 33.62
CA LEU A 702 11.36 6.48 34.28
C LEU A 702 11.67 6.49 35.79
N GLN A 703 11.46 5.35 36.48
CA GLN A 703 11.82 5.22 37.90
C GLN A 703 13.33 5.30 38.13
N GLY A 704 14.14 4.78 37.20
CA GLY A 704 15.60 4.88 37.22
C GLY A 704 16.08 6.33 37.11
N ILE A 705 15.58 7.06 36.11
CA ILE A 705 15.89 8.48 35.87
C ILE A 705 15.49 9.31 37.09
N ALA A 706 14.25 9.20 37.55
CA ALA A 706 13.75 9.97 38.68
C ALA A 706 14.56 9.73 39.96
N ARG A 707 15.03 8.49 40.18
CA ARG A 707 15.89 8.16 41.31
C ARG A 707 17.25 8.86 41.24
N VAL A 708 17.88 8.90 40.06
CA VAL A 708 19.16 9.61 39.87
C VAL A 708 18.96 11.12 40.04
N GLN A 709 17.92 11.69 39.42
CA GLN A 709 17.55 13.11 39.56
C GLN A 709 17.30 13.51 41.03
N THR A 710 16.56 12.68 41.78
CA THR A 710 16.30 12.91 43.21
C THR A 710 17.58 12.95 44.03
N ARG A 711 18.56 12.07 43.75
CA ARG A 711 19.87 12.10 44.43
C ARG A 711 20.69 13.34 44.10
N ARG A 712 20.50 13.92 42.92
CA ARG A 712 21.12 15.18 42.48
C ARG A 712 20.42 16.43 43.01
N GLY A 713 19.28 16.27 43.70
CA GLY A 713 18.46 17.40 44.17
C GLY A 713 17.54 17.99 43.09
N GLU A 714 17.42 17.34 41.93
CA GLU A 714 16.59 17.72 40.78
C GLU A 714 15.15 17.19 40.96
N TYR A 715 14.48 17.62 42.03
CA TYR A 715 13.20 17.04 42.44
C TYR A 715 12.05 17.35 41.47
N ASP A 716 12.02 18.55 40.88
CA ASP A 716 10.96 18.96 39.96
C ASP A 716 11.10 18.26 38.60
N GLU A 717 12.34 18.03 38.17
CA GLU A 717 12.68 17.21 37.02
C GLU A 717 12.28 15.75 37.25
N ALA A 718 12.57 15.19 38.43
CA ALA A 718 12.17 13.83 38.81
C ALA A 718 10.65 13.62 38.75
N LEU A 719 9.87 14.58 39.26
CA LEU A 719 8.41 14.56 39.16
C LEU A 719 7.93 14.66 37.72
N THR A 720 8.55 15.53 36.92
CA THR A 720 8.24 15.69 35.49
C THR A 720 8.48 14.40 34.72
N THR A 721 9.61 13.73 34.97
CA THR A 721 9.95 12.43 34.39
C THR A 721 8.87 11.39 34.72
N LEU A 722 8.48 11.24 35.99
CA LEU A 722 7.48 10.25 36.41
C LEU A 722 6.10 10.52 35.81
N ASN A 723 5.74 11.79 35.61
CA ASN A 723 4.45 12.17 35.00
C ASN A 723 4.31 11.73 33.54
N ARG A 724 5.43 11.44 32.83
CA ARG A 724 5.39 10.86 31.48
C ARG A 724 4.72 9.48 31.44
N ALA A 725 4.59 8.79 32.58
CA ALA A 725 3.88 7.52 32.69
C ALA A 725 2.35 7.63 32.49
N ASN A 726 1.79 8.85 32.44
CA ASN A 726 0.36 9.12 32.26
C ASN A 726 -0.51 8.36 33.27
N LEU A 727 -0.44 8.76 34.54
CA LEU A 727 -1.08 8.10 35.68
C LEU A 727 -2.59 7.90 35.56
N ASP A 728 -3.27 8.76 34.79
CA ASP A 728 -4.72 8.67 34.57
C ASP A 728 -5.08 7.46 33.70
N LYS A 729 -4.15 7.03 32.83
CA LYS A 729 -4.32 5.87 31.94
C LYS A 729 -3.57 4.63 32.43
N LEU A 730 -2.61 4.78 33.34
CA LEU A 730 -1.83 3.67 33.88
C LEU A 730 -2.62 2.87 34.91
N GLN A 731 -2.55 1.54 34.83
CA GLN A 731 -3.26 0.62 35.74
C GLN A 731 -2.33 -0.48 36.29
N GLY A 732 -2.79 -1.17 37.35
CA GLY A 732 -2.09 -2.28 37.97
C GLY A 732 -0.80 -1.89 38.69
N THR A 733 0.10 -2.86 38.86
CA THR A 733 1.33 -2.74 39.66
C THR A 733 2.23 -1.57 39.23
N TRP A 734 2.26 -1.24 37.93
CA TRP A 734 3.05 -0.10 37.45
C TRP A 734 2.52 1.24 37.95
N ARG A 735 1.20 1.40 38.07
CA ARG A 735 0.61 2.62 38.66
C ARG A 735 1.03 2.78 40.12
N GLU A 736 0.93 1.71 40.89
CA GLU A 736 1.31 1.69 42.30
C GLU A 736 2.80 2.03 42.48
N ASN A 737 3.66 1.41 41.66
CA ASN A 737 5.10 1.65 41.69
C ASN A 737 5.47 3.09 41.34
N ILE A 738 4.85 3.68 40.31
CA ILE A 738 5.12 5.07 39.92
C ILE A 738 4.60 6.05 40.98
N LEU A 739 3.40 5.83 41.54
CA LEU A 739 2.86 6.66 42.63
C LEU A 739 3.76 6.64 43.86
N LYS A 740 4.27 5.45 44.22
CA LYS A 740 5.25 5.32 45.30
C LYS A 740 6.52 6.10 45.01
N SER A 741 7.07 6.00 43.80
CA SER A 741 8.24 6.82 43.41
C SER A 741 7.96 8.32 43.48
N ILE A 742 6.76 8.78 43.14
CA ILE A 742 6.36 10.19 43.28
C ILE A 742 6.32 10.61 44.75
N GLU A 743 5.80 9.76 45.63
CA GLU A 743 5.78 10.01 47.07
C GLU A 743 7.20 10.09 47.64
N ASP A 744 8.07 9.14 47.27
CA ASP A 744 9.48 9.13 47.67
C ASP A 744 10.21 10.42 47.24
N VAL A 745 9.97 10.91 46.02
CA VAL A 745 10.55 12.18 45.52
C VAL A 745 10.04 13.38 46.33
N LYS A 746 8.72 13.43 46.60
CA LYS A 746 8.11 14.52 47.38
C LYS A 746 8.63 14.56 48.81
N GLU A 747 8.81 13.40 49.42
CA GLU A 747 9.36 13.30 50.76
C GLU A 747 10.83 13.72 50.79
N ALA A 748 11.64 13.26 49.83
CA ALA A 748 13.03 13.71 49.69
C ALA A 748 13.14 15.24 49.51
N LYS A 749 12.23 15.84 48.73
CA LYS A 749 12.15 17.31 48.56
C LYS A 749 11.78 18.04 49.87
N ARG A 750 10.88 17.47 50.69
CA ARG A 750 10.53 18.06 51.99
C ARG A 750 11.69 18.00 52.97
N VAL A 751 12.40 16.87 52.99
CA VAL A 751 13.54 16.66 53.88
C VAL A 751 14.74 17.54 53.51
N SER A 752 14.92 17.88 52.22
CA SER A 752 16.04 18.76 51.79
C SER A 752 15.78 20.26 51.98
N VAL A 753 14.52 20.66 52.18
CA VAL A 753 14.10 22.05 52.43
C VAL A 753 14.05 22.38 53.93
N ASN A 754 14.08 21.36 54.79
CA ASN A 754 14.24 21.46 56.24
C ASN A 754 15.71 21.23 56.65
#